data_AF-A0ABD1ZYC0-F1
#
_entry.id   AF-A0ABD1ZYC0-F1
#
_cell.length_a   1.000
_cell.length_b   1.000
_cell.length_c   1.000
_cell.angle_alpha   90.00
_cell.angle_beta   90.00
_cell.angle_gamma   90.00
#
_symmetry.space_group_name_H-M   'P 1'
#
loop_
_entity.id
_entity.type
_entity.pdbx_description
1 polymer ?
#
loop_
_entity_poly.entity_id
_entity_poly.type
_entity_poly.pdbx_seq_one_letter_code
_entity_poly.pdbx_strand_id
1 'polypeptide(L)'
;MSGLLRAKVFTINLQFNRSLILRESFIEVLSANDRIRLLRIKTYLYKKFFGPVNGFKSDIVLWCKLLLPQAAKRIYNLQSKQLIKLFSRILSQDEDQMLEDLEQGDIAETIRLFFESSTAIKTSPKSLLTIQEVDQFLEILSGLTKEDEQIYHFKTIIDRCTGNDLKMIIRLIKHDLRINAGPKHILNAVHEDAFKAFQVSMNLETVVKRFLPSTSTSSLTTTKETTLLTSPGGSKIELCLMTPVLPMLAEACKSVEMAMKKCCNGIFAEIKYDGERVQVHKKGSEFQYFSRSLKPVMAHKIRHFKDYIPEAFPDGDDLILDSEILLIDNKTGKPLPFGSLGIHKKSKFKDANVCLFVFDCIYYNGEVLINKSVQERRQILTSRMTEIPNRIMLSESQEVHNPKDLAEMIAKVLRLGLEGLVLKDIKSKYEPGKRHWLKVKKDYLFDGAMADSADLVVLGAWYGTGQKGGMMSIFLMGCYDPDMDKWLTVTKVHSGHDDAMLEALQNKLDMIKIGKDPAKVPQWLRANKPMVPDFVARDPKKQPVWEITGAEFTNQGVHTADGISIRFPRVTRIRDDKDWSTATNLNELRKLFKKSSDSLDFSILLGTDNSDKNDPELVASTSSTFSIPDEIDTEKNISSKRLKIERSNVSDDEEKTKKKIKTDGGRIRVKKEFRIDQPNTSKKIMKEIEMYEEIVEAKEEPDLSDVNYEPEIEIKEEANPIETVKYEKSLMENEIDSERDDTSAKYYSFVDKDYIEYNERGSPLNWVNGRKPEKGLPFDAQPLSDNMENVLKSKGIFREVRVTLAHDIKKIKRERFYRELKTLGAIILKDSDRYKSTHVIHDRKEIPSSVLKYFQDVPKSARHVNSLWLKESAASSEMKSICSYAVTLAADYCNCTCNCTVNHQ
;
A
#
# COMPACT_ATOMS: atom_id res chain seq x y z
N MET A 1 27.05 -2.67 36.49
CA MET A 1 27.59 -1.32 36.22
C MET A 1 28.18 -1.31 34.81
N SER A 2 28.05 -0.29 33.96
CA SER A 2 27.09 0.84 33.88
C SER A 2 27.46 1.69 32.66
N GLY A 3 26.58 1.85 31.67
CA GLY A 3 26.78 2.79 30.56
C GLY A 3 26.68 2.19 29.16
N LEU A 4 25.44 2.08 28.64
CA LEU A 4 25.13 2.10 27.19
C LEU A 4 23.61 2.26 26.97
N LEU A 5 23.04 3.33 27.54
CA LEU A 5 21.60 3.63 27.49
C LEU A 5 21.33 5.09 27.07
N ARG A 6 21.83 5.47 25.88
CA ARG A 6 21.57 6.77 25.23
C ARG A 6 21.23 6.63 23.74
N ALA A 7 20.34 5.69 23.39
CA ALA A 7 19.67 5.71 22.10
C ALA A 7 18.47 6.69 22.16
N LYS A 8 18.57 7.85 21.51
CA LYS A 8 17.45 8.80 21.38
C LYS A 8 16.39 8.23 20.41
N VAL A 9 15.43 7.47 20.92
CA VAL A 9 14.29 6.96 20.13
C VAL A 9 13.15 7.99 20.14
N PHE A 10 12.61 8.30 18.96
CA PHE A 10 11.51 9.26 18.79
C PHE A 10 10.26 8.83 19.57
N THR A 11 9.73 9.73 20.41
CA THR A 11 8.47 9.49 21.13
C THR A 11 7.26 9.75 20.21
N ILE A 12 6.29 8.83 20.23
CA ILE A 12 4.90 9.13 19.85
C ILE A 12 4.06 8.90 21.10
N ASN A 13 3.53 9.99 21.67
CA ASN A 13 2.61 9.96 22.80
C ASN A 13 1.21 10.36 22.33
N LEU A 14 0.24 9.48 22.52
CA LEU A 14 -1.17 9.85 22.65
C LEU A 14 -1.49 9.84 24.16
N GLN A 15 -1.68 11.01 24.76
CA GLN A 15 -2.18 11.14 26.13
C GLN A 15 -3.22 12.25 26.24
N PHE A 16 -4.46 11.91 25.87
CA PHE A 16 -5.64 12.64 26.32
C PHE A 16 -6.07 12.07 27.68
N ASN A 17 -5.26 12.43 28.68
CA ASN A 17 -5.31 12.11 30.13
C ASN A 17 -5.03 10.66 30.62
N ARG A 18 -4.09 10.57 31.57
CA ARG A 18 -3.70 9.47 32.49
C ARG A 18 -3.78 7.99 32.05
N SER A 19 -2.63 7.45 31.61
CA SER A 19 -1.83 6.53 32.45
C SER A 19 -0.41 6.34 31.88
N LEU A 20 0.58 5.94 32.71
CA LEU A 20 1.96 5.72 32.26
C LEU A 20 2.12 4.44 31.42
N ILE A 21 1.43 3.37 31.80
CA ILE A 21 1.54 2.01 31.20
C ILE A 21 1.27 2.01 29.68
N LEU A 22 0.42 2.94 29.21
CA LEU A 22 0.11 3.13 27.80
C LEU A 22 1.32 3.58 26.96
N ARG A 23 2.28 4.30 27.54
CA ARG A 23 3.43 4.88 26.83
C ARG A 23 4.39 3.82 26.32
N GLU A 24 4.72 2.83 27.15
CA GLU A 24 5.66 1.77 26.81
C GLU A 24 5.06 0.80 25.79
N SER A 25 3.84 0.30 26.06
CA SER A 25 3.13 -0.61 25.14
C SER A 25 2.89 0.00 23.75
N PHE A 26 2.72 1.33 23.62
CA PHE A 26 2.57 1.98 22.31
C PHE A 26 3.90 2.23 21.59
N ILE A 27 5.02 2.34 22.31
CA ILE A 27 6.36 2.44 21.70
C ILE A 27 6.79 1.06 21.15
N GLU A 28 6.46 -0.04 21.83
CA GLU A 28 6.69 -1.41 21.33
C GLU A 28 5.91 -1.73 20.04
N VAL A 29 4.70 -1.17 19.85
CA VAL A 29 3.92 -1.25 18.60
C VAL A 29 4.71 -0.71 17.40
N LEU A 30 5.59 0.26 17.63
CA LEU A 30 6.23 1.07 16.60
C LEU A 30 7.67 0.62 16.27
N SER A 31 8.37 -0.06 17.18
CA SER A 31 9.77 -0.48 17.03
C SER A 31 9.96 -1.87 16.39
N ALA A 32 8.92 -2.71 16.34
CA ALA A 32 9.02 -4.09 15.86
C ALA A 32 9.00 -4.21 14.31
N ASN A 33 10.15 -4.50 13.69
CA ASN A 33 10.33 -4.49 12.22
C ASN A 33 9.78 -5.71 11.44
N ASP A 34 9.25 -6.74 12.11
CA ASP A 34 9.03 -8.07 11.51
C ASP A 34 7.57 -8.24 11.00
N ARG A 35 7.36 -8.18 9.67
CA ARG A 35 6.02 -8.04 9.01
C ARG A 35 4.94 -9.04 9.44
N ILE A 36 5.31 -10.26 9.86
CA ILE A 36 4.34 -11.28 10.30
C ILE A 36 4.05 -11.18 11.81
N ARG A 37 5.06 -10.85 12.64
CA ARG A 37 4.86 -10.57 14.08
C ARG A 37 3.97 -9.32 14.26
N LEU A 38 4.24 -8.28 13.47
CA LEU A 38 3.54 -6.99 13.46
C LEU A 38 2.00 -7.12 13.47
N LEU A 39 1.42 -8.01 12.67
CA LEU A 39 -0.04 -8.10 12.52
C LEU A 39 -0.75 -8.61 13.79
N ARG A 40 -0.20 -9.68 14.40
CA ARG A 40 -0.74 -10.24 15.65
C ARG A 40 -0.38 -9.36 16.86
N ILE A 41 0.85 -8.85 16.95
CA ILE A 41 1.29 -7.98 18.04
C ILE A 41 0.47 -6.68 18.06
N LYS A 42 0.23 -6.03 16.91
CA LYS A 42 -0.64 -4.84 16.84
C LYS A 42 -2.06 -5.14 17.29
N THR A 43 -2.67 -6.20 16.77
CA THR A 43 -4.03 -6.58 17.16
C THR A 43 -4.13 -6.93 18.65
N TYR A 44 -3.13 -7.61 19.22
CA TYR A 44 -3.05 -7.90 20.66
C TYR A 44 -2.89 -6.62 21.51
N LEU A 45 -2.01 -5.70 21.13
CA LEU A 45 -1.78 -4.46 21.88
C LEU A 45 -2.97 -3.50 21.77
N TYR A 46 -3.67 -3.45 20.63
CA TYR A 46 -4.97 -2.78 20.53
C TYR A 46 -6.06 -3.49 21.36
N LYS A 47 -6.05 -4.84 21.47
CA LYS A 47 -7.02 -5.57 22.31
C LYS A 47 -6.76 -5.36 23.80
N LYS A 48 -5.49 -5.18 24.21
CA LYS A 48 -5.09 -4.72 25.55
C LYS A 48 -5.51 -3.27 25.81
N PHE A 49 -5.47 -2.40 24.79
CA PHE A 49 -5.89 -1.00 24.85
C PHE A 49 -7.42 -0.81 24.92
N PHE A 50 -8.19 -1.65 24.22
CA PHE A 50 -9.66 -1.67 24.29
C PHE A 50 -10.20 -2.50 25.47
N GLY A 51 -9.36 -3.29 26.14
CA GLY A 51 -9.72 -4.06 27.33
C GLY A 51 -9.97 -3.15 28.55
N PRO A 52 -10.69 -3.66 29.57
CA PRO A 52 -10.94 -2.91 30.80
C PRO A 52 -9.64 -2.71 31.59
N VAL A 53 -9.20 -1.45 31.72
CA VAL A 53 -8.08 -1.05 32.57
C VAL A 53 -8.63 -0.18 33.70
N ASN A 54 -8.43 -0.61 34.94
CA ASN A 54 -8.76 0.13 36.18
C ASN A 54 -10.19 0.73 36.20
N GLY A 55 -11.19 -0.01 35.70
CA GLY A 55 -12.60 0.40 35.69
C GLY A 55 -13.00 1.42 34.61
N PHE A 56 -12.08 1.88 33.76
CA PHE A 56 -12.37 2.85 32.71
C PHE A 56 -13.11 2.20 31.52
N LYS A 57 -14.35 2.63 31.26
CA LYS A 57 -15.03 2.37 29.97
C LYS A 57 -14.46 3.35 28.93
N SER A 58 -13.56 2.88 28.08
CA SER A 58 -13.08 3.66 26.94
C SER A 58 -14.16 3.77 25.86
N ASP A 59 -14.25 4.94 25.20
CA ASP A 59 -15.09 5.11 24.02
C ASP A 59 -14.41 4.46 22.81
N ILE A 60 -14.62 3.16 22.64
CA ILE A 60 -14.00 2.35 21.59
C ILE A 60 -14.47 2.79 20.20
N VAL A 61 -15.67 3.38 20.07
CA VAL A 61 -16.17 3.96 18.81
C VAL A 61 -15.32 5.17 18.42
N LEU A 62 -15.15 6.10 19.35
CA LEU A 62 -14.36 7.32 19.17
C LEU A 62 -12.88 7.02 18.97
N TRP A 63 -12.30 6.08 19.72
CA TRP A 63 -10.95 5.60 19.49
C TRP A 63 -10.78 4.96 18.11
N CYS A 64 -11.73 4.13 17.65
CA CYS A 64 -11.68 3.59 16.29
C CYS A 64 -11.79 4.70 15.23
N LYS A 65 -12.65 5.71 15.43
CA LYS A 65 -12.84 6.88 14.56
C LYS A 65 -11.54 7.69 14.41
N LEU A 66 -10.86 7.97 15.52
CA LEU A 66 -9.60 8.72 15.55
C LEU A 66 -8.40 7.88 15.07
N LEU A 67 -8.33 6.58 15.38
CA LEU A 67 -7.25 5.69 14.90
C LEU A 67 -7.39 5.34 13.40
N LEU A 68 -8.58 5.50 12.81
CA LEU A 68 -8.87 5.25 11.40
C LEU A 68 -9.40 6.50 10.68
N PRO A 69 -8.62 7.61 10.59
CA PRO A 69 -9.08 8.87 10.00
C PRO A 69 -9.38 8.76 8.49
N GLN A 70 -8.90 7.72 7.81
CA GLN A 70 -9.25 7.39 6.43
C GLN A 70 -10.60 6.66 6.28
N ALA A 71 -11.08 6.00 7.35
CA ALA A 71 -12.40 5.37 7.40
C ALA A 71 -13.48 6.37 7.83
N ALA A 72 -13.15 7.30 8.74
CA ALA A 72 -14.06 8.34 9.22
C ALA A 72 -14.38 9.46 8.19
N LYS A 73 -13.59 9.57 7.11
CA LYS A 73 -13.90 10.34 5.87
C LYS A 73 -14.34 11.81 6.00
N ARG A 74 -13.99 12.53 7.08
CA ARG A 74 -14.02 14.01 7.09
C ARG A 74 -13.18 14.58 5.92
N ILE A 75 -13.48 15.80 5.46
CA ILE A 75 -12.69 16.48 4.42
C ILE A 75 -12.41 17.92 4.89
N TYR A 76 -11.17 18.21 5.24
CA TYR A 76 -10.77 19.50 5.82
C TYR A 76 -10.29 20.54 4.79
N ASN A 77 -10.21 20.19 3.51
CA ASN A 77 -9.69 21.03 2.41
C ASN A 77 -8.27 21.63 2.61
N LEU A 78 -7.49 21.06 3.53
CA LEU A 78 -6.16 21.53 3.93
C LEU A 78 -5.03 20.65 3.37
N GLN A 79 -4.30 21.17 2.38
CA GLN A 79 -3.04 20.59 1.91
C GLN A 79 -1.83 21.12 2.68
N SER A 80 -0.69 20.45 2.55
CA SER A 80 0.48 20.74 3.38
C SER A 80 0.97 22.19 3.23
N LYS A 81 0.97 22.75 2.01
CA LYS A 81 1.29 24.18 1.81
C LYS A 81 0.28 25.15 2.43
N GLN A 82 -1.02 24.81 2.44
CA GLN A 82 -2.02 25.63 3.13
C GLN A 82 -1.79 25.58 4.64
N LEU A 83 -1.51 24.40 5.19
CA LEU A 83 -1.18 24.26 6.61
C LEU A 83 0.06 25.08 6.99
N ILE A 84 1.14 25.07 6.19
CA ILE A 84 2.30 25.95 6.40
C ILE A 84 1.86 27.42 6.43
N LYS A 85 1.11 27.90 5.42
CA LYS A 85 0.61 29.28 5.33
C LYS A 85 -0.35 29.69 6.47
N LEU A 86 -1.14 28.77 7.02
CA LEU A 86 -1.96 29.07 8.20
C LEU A 86 -1.10 29.13 9.46
N PHE A 87 -0.16 28.21 9.63
CA PHE A 87 0.66 28.12 10.84
C PHE A 87 1.80 29.16 10.89
N SER A 88 2.35 29.61 9.76
CA SER A 88 3.25 30.78 9.72
C SER A 88 2.59 32.02 10.31
N ARG A 89 1.32 32.28 9.94
CA ARG A 89 0.47 33.36 10.48
C ARG A 89 0.05 33.16 11.94
N ILE A 90 -0.19 31.92 12.37
CA ILE A 90 -0.59 31.63 13.77
C ILE A 90 0.62 31.77 14.71
N LEU A 91 1.75 31.16 14.34
CA LEU A 91 2.95 31.05 15.16
C LEU A 91 3.90 32.25 15.04
N SER A 92 3.64 33.17 14.11
CA SER A 92 4.54 34.25 13.69
C SER A 92 5.93 33.72 13.33
N GLN A 93 5.97 32.80 12.37
CA GLN A 93 7.18 32.14 11.86
C GLN A 93 7.31 32.36 10.34
N ASP A 94 8.53 32.24 9.82
CA ASP A 94 8.82 32.45 8.41
C ASP A 94 8.27 31.32 7.52
N GLU A 95 7.55 31.68 6.45
CA GLU A 95 6.87 30.68 5.60
C GLU A 95 7.86 29.86 4.76
N ASP A 96 8.98 30.45 4.32
CA ASP A 96 9.96 29.78 3.47
C ASP A 96 10.86 28.82 4.27
N GLN A 97 11.25 29.17 5.50
CA GLN A 97 11.91 28.23 6.44
C GLN A 97 11.02 27.02 6.75
N MET A 98 9.72 27.25 6.98
CA MET A 98 8.75 26.17 7.19
C MET A 98 8.53 25.33 5.92
N LEU A 99 8.68 25.90 4.72
CA LEU A 99 8.64 25.17 3.45
C LEU A 99 9.92 24.37 3.18
N GLU A 100 11.09 24.78 3.67
CA GLU A 100 12.33 24.01 3.58
C GLU A 100 12.34 22.82 4.56
N ASP A 101 11.92 22.98 5.82
CA ASP A 101 11.77 21.82 6.74
C ASP A 101 10.74 20.80 6.22
N LEU A 102 9.70 21.25 5.51
CA LEU A 102 8.73 20.35 4.87
C LEU A 102 9.35 19.42 3.81
N GLU A 103 10.58 19.66 3.34
CA GLU A 103 11.35 18.72 2.51
C GLU A 103 11.72 17.43 3.25
N GLN A 104 11.77 17.46 4.60
CA GLN A 104 11.83 16.26 5.46
C GLN A 104 10.54 15.43 5.42
N GLY A 105 9.49 15.94 4.77
CA GLY A 105 8.33 15.17 4.35
C GLY A 105 7.33 14.83 5.45
N ASP A 106 7.37 15.48 6.62
CA ASP A 106 6.31 15.41 7.65
C ASP A 106 5.86 16.78 8.17
N ILE A 107 4.86 17.36 7.49
CA ILE A 107 4.15 18.58 7.90
C ILE A 107 3.73 18.63 9.38
N ALA A 108 3.47 17.47 10.00
CA ALA A 108 3.10 17.40 11.40
C ALA A 108 4.30 17.50 12.37
N GLU A 109 5.50 17.14 11.93
CA GLU A 109 6.73 17.40 12.68
C GLU A 109 7.20 18.85 12.43
N THR A 110 7.13 19.34 11.19
CA THR A 110 7.40 20.76 10.85
C THR A 110 6.58 21.72 11.72
N ILE A 111 5.25 21.58 11.73
CA ILE A 111 4.38 22.46 12.55
C ILE A 111 4.67 22.30 14.05
N ARG A 112 5.10 21.12 14.52
CA ARG A 112 5.51 20.94 15.91
C ARG A 112 6.82 21.66 16.23
N LEU A 113 7.85 21.54 15.38
CA LEU A 113 9.15 22.18 15.60
C LEU A 113 8.99 23.70 15.67
N PHE A 114 8.29 24.29 14.70
CA PHE A 114 8.02 25.73 14.65
C PHE A 114 7.01 26.24 15.71
N PHE A 115 6.24 25.34 16.33
CA PHE A 115 5.40 25.65 17.51
C PHE A 115 6.22 25.58 18.80
N GLU A 116 7.11 24.60 18.95
CA GLU A 116 8.05 24.49 20.08
C GLU A 116 9.10 25.61 20.07
N SER A 117 9.36 26.26 18.93
CA SER A 117 10.23 27.46 18.81
C SER A 117 9.49 28.81 18.76
N SER A 118 8.15 28.84 18.80
CA SER A 118 7.41 30.10 18.67
C SER A 118 7.56 30.98 19.91
N THR A 119 7.89 32.26 19.69
CA THR A 119 7.88 33.29 20.74
C THR A 119 6.50 33.91 20.95
N ALA A 120 5.61 33.79 19.95
CA ALA A 120 4.27 34.39 19.96
C ALA A 120 3.23 33.54 20.71
N ILE A 121 3.37 32.22 20.71
CA ILE A 121 2.47 31.28 21.41
C ILE A 121 3.32 30.27 22.18
N LYS A 122 3.11 30.16 23.50
CA LYS A 122 3.79 29.19 24.36
C LYS A 122 3.04 27.86 24.38
N THR A 123 3.75 26.75 24.17
CA THR A 123 3.17 25.40 24.25
C THR A 123 2.71 25.08 25.68
N SER A 124 1.57 24.40 25.85
CA SER A 124 1.16 23.90 27.17
C SER A 124 2.15 22.84 27.67
N PRO A 125 2.51 22.82 28.98
CA PRO A 125 3.39 21.80 29.55
C PRO A 125 2.71 20.43 29.74
N LYS A 126 1.38 20.34 29.61
CA LYS A 126 0.57 19.12 29.74
C LYS A 126 -0.57 19.14 28.71
N SER A 127 -0.97 17.99 28.17
CA SER A 127 -2.17 17.93 27.32
C SER A 127 -3.41 18.25 28.15
N LEU A 128 -4.16 19.28 27.75
CA LEU A 128 -5.39 19.72 28.42
C LEU A 128 -6.66 19.39 27.60
N LEU A 129 -6.52 18.65 26.51
CA LEU A 129 -7.62 18.28 25.61
C LEU A 129 -8.17 16.87 25.91
N THR A 130 -9.44 16.66 25.59
CA THR A 130 -10.09 15.34 25.56
C THR A 130 -10.24 14.83 24.13
N ILE A 131 -10.41 13.52 23.95
CA ILE A 131 -10.71 12.93 22.62
C ILE A 131 -12.04 13.44 22.04
N GLN A 132 -13.00 13.80 22.90
CA GLN A 132 -14.29 14.37 22.51
C GLN A 132 -14.12 15.78 21.94
N GLU A 133 -13.36 16.66 22.62
CA GLU A 133 -13.05 18.00 22.12
C GLU A 133 -12.25 17.96 20.82
N VAL A 134 -11.29 17.05 20.69
CA VAL A 134 -10.53 16.86 19.44
C VAL A 134 -11.44 16.39 18.29
N ASP A 135 -12.39 15.49 18.56
CA ASP A 135 -13.31 15.03 17.53
C ASP A 135 -14.35 16.09 17.11
N GLN A 136 -14.84 16.88 18.07
CA GLN A 136 -15.70 18.04 17.82
C GLN A 136 -14.95 19.15 17.06
N PHE A 137 -13.70 19.43 17.43
CA PHE A 137 -12.81 20.36 16.72
C PHE A 137 -12.65 19.93 15.25
N LEU A 138 -12.40 18.64 15.00
CA LEU A 138 -12.27 18.10 13.64
C LEU A 138 -13.58 18.11 12.86
N GLU A 139 -14.73 17.86 13.51
CA GLU A 139 -16.04 17.96 12.88
C GLU A 139 -16.29 19.39 12.36
N ILE A 140 -16.14 20.39 13.23
CA ILE A 140 -16.30 21.82 12.89
C ILE A 140 -15.31 22.20 11.78
N LEU A 141 -14.03 21.83 11.90
CA LEU A 141 -12.99 22.15 10.90
C LEU A 141 -13.33 21.60 9.51
N SER A 142 -14.07 20.48 9.41
CA SER A 142 -14.46 19.91 8.13
C SER A 142 -15.54 20.71 7.37
N GLY A 143 -16.27 21.58 8.07
CA GLY A 143 -17.19 22.56 7.47
C GLY A 143 -16.52 23.87 7.04
N LEU A 144 -15.34 24.20 7.57
CA LEU A 144 -14.67 25.49 7.32
C LEU A 144 -13.91 25.50 5.99
N THR A 145 -14.08 26.58 5.23
CA THR A 145 -13.50 26.72 3.88
C THR A 145 -12.67 27.98 3.66
N LYS A 146 -12.79 29.00 4.51
CA LYS A 146 -11.97 30.23 4.42
C LYS A 146 -10.73 30.12 5.32
N GLU A 147 -9.61 30.71 4.89
CA GLU A 147 -8.35 30.68 5.65
C GLU A 147 -8.50 31.31 7.05
N ASP A 148 -9.22 32.42 7.17
CA ASP A 148 -9.34 33.18 8.42
C ASP A 148 -10.23 32.46 9.45
N GLU A 149 -11.30 31.81 8.98
CA GLU A 149 -12.15 30.93 9.81
C GLU A 149 -11.35 29.75 10.35
N GLN A 150 -10.54 29.12 9.50
CA GLN A 150 -9.67 28.01 9.87
C GLN A 150 -8.58 28.47 10.87
N ILE A 151 -7.97 29.64 10.66
CA ILE A 151 -7.00 30.24 11.59
C ILE A 151 -7.63 30.51 12.96
N TYR A 152 -8.81 31.13 13.00
CA TYR A 152 -9.53 31.39 14.24
C TYR A 152 -9.84 30.08 14.97
N HIS A 153 -10.34 29.06 14.24
CA HIS A 153 -10.65 27.76 14.81
C HIS A 153 -9.41 27.07 15.39
N PHE A 154 -8.27 27.04 14.68
CA PHE A 154 -7.01 26.51 15.24
C PHE A 154 -6.56 27.23 16.52
N LYS A 155 -6.76 28.56 16.62
CA LYS A 155 -6.44 29.32 17.83
C LYS A 155 -7.27 28.90 19.06
N THR A 156 -8.48 28.36 18.89
CA THR A 156 -9.31 27.89 20.03
C THR A 156 -8.70 26.72 20.82
N ILE A 157 -7.77 25.96 20.22
CA ILE A 157 -7.15 24.78 20.85
C ILE A 157 -5.64 24.94 21.10
N ILE A 158 -4.95 25.86 20.42
CA ILE A 158 -3.49 25.85 20.36
C ILE A 158 -2.82 26.08 21.73
N ASP A 159 -3.36 26.99 22.55
CA ASP A 159 -2.87 27.28 23.90
C ASP A 159 -3.06 26.10 24.89
N ARG A 160 -3.89 25.12 24.51
CA ARG A 160 -4.16 23.87 25.28
C ARG A 160 -3.33 22.67 24.80
N CYS A 161 -2.59 22.82 23.70
CA CYS A 161 -1.76 21.77 23.10
C CYS A 161 -0.33 21.76 23.65
N THR A 162 0.20 20.56 23.93
CA THR A 162 1.64 20.32 23.80
C THR A 162 2.02 20.24 22.31
N GLY A 163 3.32 20.33 21.99
CA GLY A 163 3.78 20.10 20.62
C GLY A 163 3.40 18.73 20.04
N ASN A 164 3.23 17.70 20.90
CA ASN A 164 2.79 16.38 20.48
C ASN A 164 1.28 16.30 20.21
N ASP A 165 0.44 17.05 20.94
CA ASP A 165 -1.00 17.12 20.67
C ASP A 165 -1.24 17.76 19.31
N LEU A 166 -0.58 18.89 19.03
CA LEU A 166 -0.70 19.58 17.75
C LEU A 166 -0.23 18.68 16.58
N LYS A 167 0.92 18.02 16.72
CA LYS A 167 1.42 17.01 15.77
C LYS A 167 0.37 15.92 15.47
N MET A 168 -0.27 15.37 16.50
CA MET A 168 -1.29 14.33 16.30
C MET A 168 -2.57 14.87 15.66
N ILE A 169 -2.98 16.10 15.97
CA ILE A 169 -4.11 16.78 15.31
C ILE A 169 -3.81 17.05 13.84
N ILE A 170 -2.61 17.53 13.48
CA ILE A 170 -2.20 17.68 12.08
C ILE A 170 -2.17 16.32 11.35
N ARG A 171 -1.72 15.24 12.00
CA ARG A 171 -1.76 13.89 11.42
C ARG A 171 -3.17 13.35 11.20
N LEU A 172 -4.12 13.66 12.10
CA LEU A 172 -5.56 13.39 11.91
C LEU A 172 -6.12 14.16 10.71
N ILE A 173 -5.75 15.44 10.56
CA ILE A 173 -6.14 16.31 9.42
C ILE A 173 -5.54 15.82 8.09
N LYS A 174 -4.30 15.31 8.11
CA LYS A 174 -3.67 14.69 6.93
C LYS A 174 -4.15 13.26 6.63
N HIS A 175 -4.97 12.67 7.50
CA HIS A 175 -5.40 11.28 7.48
C HIS A 175 -4.26 10.24 7.48
N ASP A 176 -3.09 10.58 8.04
CA ASP A 176 -1.95 9.68 8.19
C ASP A 176 -1.29 9.84 9.57
N LEU A 177 -1.54 8.87 10.45
CA LEU A 177 -0.95 8.80 11.78
C LEU A 177 0.49 8.23 11.80
N ARG A 178 0.97 7.68 10.67
CA ARG A 178 2.24 6.94 10.49
C ARG A 178 2.42 5.68 11.36
N ILE A 179 1.33 5.17 11.94
CA ILE A 179 1.33 4.00 12.84
C ILE A 179 1.46 2.64 12.11
N ASN A 180 1.54 2.62 10.77
CA ASN A 180 1.58 1.40 9.95
C ASN A 180 0.49 0.36 10.36
N ALA A 181 -0.73 0.84 10.59
CA ALA A 181 -1.88 0.04 11.02
C ALA A 181 -3.17 0.56 10.36
N GLY A 182 -3.70 -0.16 9.37
CA GLY A 182 -5.01 0.12 8.76
C GLY A 182 -6.16 -0.68 9.42
N PRO A 183 -7.42 -0.53 8.94
CA PRO A 183 -8.64 -1.06 9.59
C PRO A 183 -8.58 -2.50 10.08
N LYS A 184 -7.93 -3.41 9.32
CA LYS A 184 -7.75 -4.81 9.72
C LYS A 184 -7.07 -5.01 11.08
N HIS A 185 -6.15 -4.14 11.50
CA HIS A 185 -5.41 -4.30 12.77
C HIS A 185 -6.24 -3.84 13.96
N ILE A 186 -7.00 -2.77 13.75
CA ILE A 186 -7.75 -2.06 14.80
C ILE A 186 -9.13 -2.72 14.98
N LEU A 187 -9.82 -3.07 13.90
CA LEU A 187 -11.12 -3.75 13.99
C LEU A 187 -11.01 -5.18 14.49
N ASN A 188 -10.00 -5.96 14.07
CA ASN A 188 -9.75 -7.29 14.63
C ASN A 188 -9.42 -7.26 16.14
N ALA A 189 -9.05 -6.10 16.70
CA ALA A 189 -8.83 -5.94 18.13
C ALA A 189 -10.12 -5.62 18.92
N VAL A 190 -11.16 -5.10 18.23
CA VAL A 190 -12.52 -5.02 18.77
C VAL A 190 -13.18 -6.39 18.71
N HIS A 191 -13.25 -7.01 17.52
CA HIS A 191 -13.78 -8.36 17.32
C HIS A 191 -13.26 -8.98 16.02
N GLU A 192 -13.08 -10.30 15.96
CA GLU A 192 -12.43 -10.98 14.82
C GLU A 192 -13.19 -10.82 13.49
N ASP A 193 -14.51 -10.70 13.57
CA ASP A 193 -15.39 -10.43 12.41
C ASP A 193 -15.61 -8.95 12.10
N ALA A 194 -15.21 -8.02 12.99
CA ALA A 194 -15.49 -6.60 12.79
C ALA A 194 -14.83 -6.05 11.52
N PHE A 195 -13.64 -6.52 11.15
CA PHE A 195 -13.06 -6.16 9.86
C PHE A 195 -13.88 -6.71 8.69
N LYS A 196 -14.35 -7.96 8.74
CA LYS A 196 -15.20 -8.55 7.67
C LYS A 196 -16.48 -7.75 7.48
N ALA A 197 -17.15 -7.40 8.58
CA ALA A 197 -18.37 -6.57 8.54
C ALA A 197 -18.10 -5.17 7.97
N PHE A 198 -16.95 -4.56 8.31
CA PHE A 198 -16.53 -3.29 7.71
C PHE A 198 -16.16 -3.40 6.22
N GLN A 199 -15.64 -4.53 5.75
CA GLN A 199 -15.41 -4.74 4.30
C GLN A 199 -16.71 -4.74 3.49
N VAL A 200 -17.83 -5.15 4.12
CA VAL A 200 -19.16 -5.22 3.49
C VAL A 200 -19.94 -3.91 3.63
N SER A 201 -19.98 -3.33 4.83
CA SER A 201 -20.82 -2.15 5.13
C SER A 201 -20.09 -0.81 5.12
N MET A 202 -18.76 -0.79 5.29
CA MET A 202 -17.91 0.41 5.41
C MET A 202 -18.32 1.48 6.45
N ASN A 203 -19.38 1.26 7.24
CA ASN A 203 -19.80 2.12 8.32
C ASN A 203 -19.06 1.74 9.61
N LEU A 204 -18.03 2.51 9.94
CA LEU A 204 -17.16 2.26 11.08
C LEU A 204 -17.92 2.24 12.41
N GLU A 205 -18.83 3.19 12.61
CA GLU A 205 -19.57 3.36 13.86
C GLU A 205 -20.58 2.23 14.07
N THR A 206 -21.41 1.91 13.07
CA THR A 206 -22.37 0.80 13.14
C THR A 206 -21.66 -0.52 13.37
N VAL A 207 -20.52 -0.77 12.69
CA VAL A 207 -19.73 -1.99 12.89
C VAL A 207 -19.16 -2.07 14.30
N VAL A 208 -18.52 -1.02 14.82
CA VAL A 208 -17.95 -1.06 16.18
C VAL A 208 -19.07 -1.22 17.22
N LYS A 209 -20.15 -0.45 17.14
CA LYS A 209 -21.31 -0.57 18.06
C LYS A 209 -21.90 -1.98 18.08
N ARG A 210 -22.00 -2.64 16.92
CA ARG A 210 -22.52 -4.02 16.78
C ARG A 210 -21.70 -5.08 17.54
N PHE A 211 -20.39 -4.86 17.70
CA PHE A 211 -19.47 -5.81 18.33
C PHE A 211 -19.04 -5.41 19.76
N LEU A 212 -19.63 -4.34 20.33
CA LEU A 212 -19.41 -3.97 21.72
C LEU A 212 -20.40 -4.67 22.66
N PRO A 213 -19.98 -5.07 23.89
CA PRO A 213 -20.89 -5.60 24.89
C PRO A 213 -21.97 -4.57 25.26
N SER A 214 -23.21 -4.86 24.90
CA SER A 214 -24.33 -3.92 25.07
C SER A 214 -24.79 -3.85 26.53
N THR A 215 -24.46 -2.77 27.24
CA THR A 215 -25.09 -2.47 28.54
C THR A 215 -26.46 -1.81 28.34
N SER A 216 -27.39 -2.56 27.73
CA SER A 216 -28.79 -2.17 27.55
C SER A 216 -29.64 -3.40 27.18
N THR A 217 -30.41 -3.90 28.14
CA THR A 217 -31.45 -4.91 27.89
C THR A 217 -32.65 -4.23 27.23
N SER A 218 -32.85 -4.43 25.93
CA SER A 218 -34.03 -3.95 25.21
C SER A 218 -34.53 -5.01 24.22
N SER A 219 -35.66 -5.63 24.56
CA SER A 219 -36.39 -6.56 23.70
C SER A 219 -37.22 -5.81 22.66
N LEU A 220 -37.61 -6.53 21.58
CA LEU A 220 -38.54 -6.09 20.52
C LEU A 220 -37.94 -5.01 19.58
N THR A 221 -38.38 -4.87 18.32
CA THR A 221 -39.50 -5.49 17.60
C THR A 221 -39.07 -6.24 16.34
N THR A 222 -39.85 -7.22 15.91
CA THR A 222 -39.71 -7.90 14.62
C THR A 222 -40.38 -7.09 13.51
N THR A 223 -39.61 -6.50 12.59
CA THR A 223 -40.09 -5.96 11.31
C THR A 223 -39.46 -6.73 10.15
N LYS A 224 -40.17 -6.82 9.03
CA LYS A 224 -39.95 -7.82 7.97
C LYS A 224 -38.74 -7.56 7.07
N GLU A 225 -38.34 -8.63 6.37
CA GLU A 225 -37.62 -8.64 5.09
C GLU A 225 -36.23 -7.97 5.03
N THR A 226 -35.22 -8.69 5.53
CA THR A 226 -33.83 -8.62 5.03
C THR A 226 -33.23 -10.03 5.00
N THR A 227 -32.74 -10.47 3.84
CA THR A 227 -32.32 -11.87 3.60
C THR A 227 -30.97 -12.21 4.26
N LEU A 228 -30.85 -13.41 4.82
CA LEU A 228 -29.82 -13.77 5.80
C LEU A 228 -28.53 -14.35 5.19
N LEU A 229 -27.38 -13.92 5.69
CA LEU A 229 -26.09 -14.61 5.51
C LEU A 229 -25.57 -15.13 6.85
N THR A 230 -25.42 -16.45 6.96
CA THR A 230 -24.90 -17.13 8.15
C THR A 230 -23.39 -17.34 8.07
N SER A 231 -22.73 -17.23 9.22
CA SER A 231 -21.37 -17.71 9.46
C SER A 231 -21.37 -18.58 10.72
N PRO A 232 -20.59 -19.68 10.77
CA PRO A 232 -20.44 -20.47 11.99
C PRO A 232 -19.75 -19.60 13.05
N GLY A 233 -20.50 -19.17 14.07
CA GLY A 233 -20.09 -18.13 15.03
C GLY A 233 -21.17 -17.08 15.36
N GLY A 234 -22.37 -17.15 14.77
CA GLY A 234 -23.57 -16.40 15.21
C GLY A 234 -23.61 -14.91 14.85
N SER A 235 -22.47 -14.28 14.56
CA SER A 235 -22.40 -12.89 14.10
C SER A 235 -22.89 -12.74 12.66
N LYS A 236 -24.16 -12.38 12.47
CA LYS A 236 -24.72 -11.99 11.16
C LYS A 236 -23.91 -10.82 10.58
N ILE A 237 -23.62 -10.84 9.28
CA ILE A 237 -23.03 -9.71 8.54
C ILE A 237 -24.04 -9.24 7.50
N GLU A 238 -24.71 -8.12 7.76
CA GLU A 238 -25.61 -7.49 6.80
C GLU A 238 -24.86 -6.62 5.79
N LEU A 239 -25.19 -6.77 4.52
CA LEU A 239 -24.96 -5.75 3.51
C LEU A 239 -26.05 -4.68 3.65
N CYS A 240 -25.67 -3.40 3.66
CA CYS A 240 -26.60 -2.29 3.82
C CYS A 240 -26.67 -1.47 2.53
N LEU A 241 -27.87 -1.35 1.96
CA LEU A 241 -28.11 -0.52 0.76
C LEU A 241 -27.74 0.96 1.05
N MET A 242 -27.43 1.72 0.01
CA MET A 242 -26.82 3.06 0.08
C MET A 242 -25.50 3.19 0.88
N THR A 243 -24.91 2.09 1.39
CA THR A 243 -23.62 2.13 2.06
C THR A 243 -22.57 1.35 1.25
N PRO A 244 -21.44 1.95 0.86
CA PRO A 244 -20.57 1.39 -0.19
C PRO A 244 -19.83 0.11 0.24
N VAL A 245 -19.79 -0.88 -0.65
CA VAL A 245 -19.12 -2.17 -0.46
C VAL A 245 -17.69 -2.10 -1.01
N LEU A 246 -16.68 -2.68 -0.34
CA LEU A 246 -15.32 -2.67 -0.91
C LEU A 246 -15.29 -3.34 -2.30
N PRO A 247 -14.69 -2.71 -3.34
CA PRO A 247 -14.61 -3.28 -4.67
C PRO A 247 -13.76 -4.56 -4.67
N MET A 248 -14.21 -5.62 -5.33
CA MET A 248 -13.39 -6.80 -5.60
C MET A 248 -12.27 -6.43 -6.59
N LEU A 249 -11.04 -6.83 -6.30
CA LEU A 249 -9.84 -6.37 -6.98
C LEU A 249 -9.19 -7.45 -7.85
N ALA A 250 -8.41 -7.01 -8.83
CA ALA A 250 -7.60 -7.88 -9.67
C ALA A 250 -6.11 -7.88 -9.27
N GLU A 251 -5.49 -9.05 -9.29
CA GLU A 251 -4.03 -9.27 -9.27
C GLU A 251 -3.48 -9.14 -10.70
N ALA A 252 -2.18 -8.81 -10.86
CA ALA A 252 -1.54 -8.84 -12.18
C ALA A 252 -1.32 -10.29 -12.63
N CYS A 253 -1.74 -10.62 -13.84
CA CYS A 253 -1.48 -11.91 -14.47
C CYS A 253 -0.31 -11.78 -15.47
N LYS A 254 0.67 -12.67 -15.39
CA LYS A 254 1.91 -12.61 -16.18
C LYS A 254 1.95 -13.53 -17.40
N SER A 255 1.11 -14.56 -17.43
CA SER A 255 1.07 -15.56 -18.51
C SER A 255 -0.27 -16.28 -18.55
N VAL A 256 -0.50 -17.05 -19.61
CA VAL A 256 -1.73 -17.83 -19.82
C VAL A 256 -1.82 -18.95 -18.79
N GLU A 257 -0.73 -19.67 -18.54
CA GLU A 257 -0.65 -20.75 -17.54
C GLU A 257 -0.95 -20.24 -16.12
N MET A 258 -0.55 -19.01 -15.79
CA MET A 258 -0.88 -18.36 -14.51
C MET A 258 -2.38 -18.11 -14.38
N ALA A 259 -3.08 -17.80 -15.47
CA ALA A 259 -4.54 -17.67 -15.49
C ALA A 259 -5.22 -19.03 -15.33
N MET A 260 -4.92 -20.00 -16.20
CA MET A 260 -5.53 -21.34 -16.16
C MET A 260 -5.33 -22.04 -14.81
N LYS A 261 -4.15 -21.86 -14.18
CA LYS A 261 -3.84 -22.43 -12.86
C LYS A 261 -4.63 -21.82 -11.70
N LYS A 262 -5.08 -20.56 -11.82
CA LYS A 262 -5.87 -19.86 -10.79
C LYS A 262 -7.37 -19.94 -11.03
N CYS A 263 -7.79 -20.04 -12.29
CA CYS A 263 -9.18 -20.15 -12.71
C CYS A 263 -9.47 -21.57 -13.21
N CYS A 264 -9.35 -22.54 -12.31
CA CYS A 264 -9.42 -23.96 -12.64
C CYS A 264 -10.84 -24.46 -13.00
N ASN A 265 -11.87 -23.63 -12.84
CA ASN A 265 -13.24 -23.95 -13.25
C ASN A 265 -13.59 -23.41 -14.65
N GLY A 266 -12.60 -22.88 -15.38
CA GLY A 266 -12.80 -22.05 -16.57
C GLY A 266 -12.87 -20.56 -16.22
N ILE A 267 -12.80 -19.73 -17.25
CA ILE A 267 -12.58 -18.29 -17.16
C ILE A 267 -13.73 -17.52 -17.84
N PHE A 268 -14.31 -16.55 -17.14
CA PHE A 268 -14.93 -15.40 -17.83
C PHE A 268 -13.84 -14.37 -18.12
N ALA A 269 -13.57 -14.15 -19.40
CA ALA A 269 -12.64 -13.16 -19.90
C ALA A 269 -13.44 -11.93 -20.37
N GLU A 270 -13.30 -10.82 -19.64
CA GLU A 270 -13.98 -9.55 -19.91
C GLU A 270 -12.99 -8.52 -20.46
N ILE A 271 -13.45 -7.67 -21.39
CA ILE A 271 -12.64 -6.54 -21.86
C ILE A 271 -12.30 -5.63 -20.67
N LYS A 272 -11.00 -5.33 -20.48
CA LYS A 272 -10.60 -4.35 -19.49
C LYS A 272 -10.76 -2.94 -20.06
N TYR A 273 -11.87 -2.31 -19.70
CA TYR A 273 -12.13 -0.91 -20.01
C TYR A 273 -11.19 0.04 -19.24
N ASP A 274 -10.70 1.10 -19.91
CA ASP A 274 -9.81 2.14 -19.36
C ASP A 274 -10.63 3.38 -18.93
N GLY A 275 -11.57 3.15 -18.00
CA GLY A 275 -12.53 4.14 -17.52
C GLY A 275 -12.30 4.59 -16.08
N GLU A 276 -13.39 4.92 -15.38
CA GLU A 276 -13.39 5.07 -13.92
C GLU A 276 -14.43 4.13 -13.28
N ARG A 277 -13.98 3.18 -12.45
CA ARG A 277 -14.90 2.27 -11.75
C ARG A 277 -15.89 3.00 -10.85
N VAL A 278 -17.17 2.73 -11.08
CA VAL A 278 -18.33 3.23 -10.34
C VAL A 278 -19.13 2.04 -9.80
N GLN A 279 -19.29 2.00 -8.48
CA GLN A 279 -20.28 1.18 -7.82
C GLN A 279 -21.57 2.01 -7.72
N VAL A 280 -22.65 1.49 -8.30
CA VAL A 280 -23.97 2.15 -8.34
C VAL A 280 -24.84 1.54 -7.26
N HIS A 281 -25.49 2.36 -6.44
CA HIS A 281 -26.57 1.96 -5.54
C HIS A 281 -27.86 2.65 -5.99
N LYS A 282 -28.96 1.90 -6.09
CA LYS A 282 -30.32 2.39 -6.29
C LYS A 282 -31.21 1.90 -5.16
N LYS A 283 -32.10 2.74 -4.67
CA LYS A 283 -33.14 2.39 -3.68
C LYS A 283 -34.43 3.09 -4.07
N GLY A 284 -35.36 2.40 -4.71
CA GLY A 284 -36.48 3.01 -5.41
C GLY A 284 -36.01 4.11 -6.37
N SER A 285 -36.23 5.37 -6.01
CA SER A 285 -35.81 6.57 -6.76
C SER A 285 -34.50 7.22 -6.26
N GLU A 286 -33.93 6.80 -5.13
CA GLU A 286 -32.65 7.31 -4.64
C GLU A 286 -31.48 6.63 -5.37
N PHE A 287 -30.48 7.43 -5.76
CA PHE A 287 -29.26 6.96 -6.42
C PHE A 287 -28.01 7.48 -5.75
N GLN A 288 -27.05 6.59 -5.44
CA GLN A 288 -25.72 6.96 -4.98
C GLN A 288 -24.64 6.26 -5.82
N TYR A 289 -23.55 6.99 -6.11
CA TYR A 289 -22.50 6.56 -7.02
C TYR A 289 -21.14 6.67 -6.33
N PHE A 290 -20.47 5.54 -6.11
CA PHE A 290 -19.19 5.48 -5.40
C PHE A 290 -18.05 5.12 -6.36
N SER A 291 -17.01 5.96 -6.40
CA SER A 291 -15.78 5.65 -7.13
C SER A 291 -15.04 4.45 -6.51
N ARG A 292 -14.05 3.91 -7.23
CA ARG A 292 -13.08 2.92 -6.72
C ARG A 292 -12.51 3.19 -5.31
N SER A 293 -12.41 4.45 -4.90
CA SER A 293 -11.92 4.87 -3.55
C SER A 293 -13.04 5.04 -2.51
N LEU A 294 -14.26 4.60 -2.84
CA LEU A 294 -15.50 4.79 -2.09
C LEU A 294 -15.75 6.26 -1.70
N LYS A 295 -15.41 7.17 -2.62
CA LYS A 295 -15.80 8.60 -2.60
C LYS A 295 -16.92 8.85 -3.61
N PRO A 296 -17.89 9.74 -3.34
CA PRO A 296 -18.93 10.11 -4.29
C PRO A 296 -18.37 10.50 -5.66
N VAL A 297 -19.00 10.04 -6.73
CA VAL A 297 -18.63 10.39 -8.11
C VAL A 297 -19.16 11.79 -8.46
N MET A 298 -18.35 12.59 -9.16
CA MET A 298 -18.74 13.95 -9.54
C MET A 298 -19.99 13.97 -10.43
N ALA A 299 -20.99 14.77 -10.05
CA ALA A 299 -22.33 14.77 -10.64
C ALA A 299 -22.35 14.94 -12.18
N HIS A 300 -21.43 15.72 -12.76
CA HIS A 300 -21.35 15.93 -14.21
C HIS A 300 -21.09 14.63 -15.03
N LYS A 301 -20.62 13.57 -14.38
CA LYS A 301 -20.42 12.24 -14.98
C LYS A 301 -21.68 11.39 -14.89
N ILE A 302 -22.31 11.33 -13.72
CA ILE A 302 -23.36 10.35 -13.39
C ILE A 302 -24.81 10.86 -13.48
N ARG A 303 -25.05 12.17 -13.58
CA ARG A 303 -26.40 12.78 -13.49
C ARG A 303 -27.45 12.27 -14.49
N HIS A 304 -27.01 11.64 -15.58
CA HIS A 304 -27.86 11.11 -16.64
C HIS A 304 -28.30 9.66 -16.37
N PHE A 305 -27.59 8.91 -15.52
CA PHE A 305 -27.92 7.50 -15.29
C PHE A 305 -29.15 7.32 -14.38
N LYS A 306 -29.56 8.34 -13.62
CA LYS A 306 -30.83 8.31 -12.88
C LYS A 306 -32.04 8.12 -13.81
N ASP A 307 -31.91 8.56 -15.06
CA ASP A 307 -32.95 8.49 -16.09
C ASP A 307 -32.90 7.14 -16.82
N TYR A 308 -31.69 6.65 -17.13
CA TYR A 308 -31.47 5.42 -17.90
C TYR A 308 -31.43 4.12 -17.06
N ILE A 309 -31.06 4.14 -15.78
CA ILE A 309 -31.01 2.91 -14.96
C ILE A 309 -32.40 2.29 -14.76
N PRO A 310 -33.49 3.06 -14.50
CA PRO A 310 -34.84 2.49 -14.46
C PRO A 310 -35.30 1.89 -15.79
N GLU A 311 -34.87 2.46 -16.92
CA GLU A 311 -35.15 1.93 -18.27
C GLU A 311 -34.36 0.64 -18.54
N ALA A 312 -33.11 0.56 -18.10
CA ALA A 312 -32.25 -0.62 -18.24
C ALA A 312 -32.60 -1.75 -17.25
N PHE A 313 -33.20 -1.43 -16.10
CA PHE A 313 -33.62 -2.39 -15.08
C PHE A 313 -35.07 -2.10 -14.63
N PRO A 314 -36.10 -2.42 -15.44
CA PRO A 314 -37.49 -2.11 -15.11
C PRO A 314 -37.97 -2.77 -13.80
N ASP A 315 -37.56 -4.01 -13.56
CA ASP A 315 -37.84 -4.75 -12.32
C ASP A 315 -36.92 -4.36 -11.15
N GLY A 316 -35.94 -3.47 -11.36
CA GLY A 316 -34.79 -3.28 -10.48
C GLY A 316 -34.98 -2.16 -9.45
N ASP A 317 -35.91 -2.32 -8.51
CA ASP A 317 -36.20 -1.30 -7.50
C ASP A 317 -35.00 -0.95 -6.61
N ASP A 318 -34.39 -1.97 -6.00
CA ASP A 318 -33.30 -1.83 -5.02
C ASP A 318 -32.10 -2.67 -5.47
N LEU A 319 -31.02 -2.03 -5.93
CA LEU A 319 -29.87 -2.74 -6.54
C LEU A 319 -28.50 -2.14 -6.21
N ILE A 320 -27.47 -2.99 -6.27
CA ILE A 320 -26.06 -2.59 -6.24
C ILE A 320 -25.32 -3.23 -7.42
N LEU A 321 -24.78 -2.38 -8.30
CA LEU A 321 -24.03 -2.79 -9.49
C LEU A 321 -22.57 -2.36 -9.38
N ASP A 322 -21.68 -3.15 -10.00
CA ASP A 322 -20.28 -2.81 -10.18
C ASP A 322 -20.01 -2.60 -11.68
N SER A 323 -19.41 -1.47 -12.02
CA SER A 323 -19.38 -0.98 -13.41
C SER A 323 -18.18 -0.06 -13.66
N GLU A 324 -17.78 0.09 -14.93
CA GLU A 324 -16.79 1.08 -15.35
C GLU A 324 -17.49 2.17 -16.18
N ILE A 325 -17.25 3.44 -15.84
CA ILE A 325 -17.80 4.58 -16.60
C ILE A 325 -16.81 4.98 -17.71
N LEU A 326 -17.31 5.22 -18.92
CA LEU A 326 -16.52 5.62 -20.08
C LEU A 326 -17.21 6.76 -20.84
N LEU A 327 -16.44 7.42 -21.71
CA LEU A 327 -16.98 8.34 -22.72
C LEU A 327 -16.94 7.61 -24.07
N ILE A 328 -18.08 7.46 -24.75
CA ILE A 328 -18.22 6.81 -26.06
C ILE A 328 -18.55 7.86 -27.11
N ASP A 329 -17.92 7.80 -28.28
CA ASP A 329 -18.35 8.55 -29.45
C ASP A 329 -19.60 7.90 -30.07
N ASN A 330 -20.73 8.63 -30.12
CA ASN A 330 -21.99 8.10 -30.64
C ASN A 330 -21.93 7.74 -32.14
N LYS A 331 -20.99 8.31 -32.90
CA LYS A 331 -20.88 8.08 -34.35
C LYS A 331 -20.17 6.78 -34.70
N THR A 332 -19.24 6.34 -33.85
CA THR A 332 -18.45 5.12 -34.07
C THR A 332 -18.76 3.99 -33.08
N GLY A 333 -19.49 4.28 -31.99
CA GLY A 333 -19.73 3.35 -30.88
C GLY A 333 -18.47 3.06 -30.05
N LYS A 334 -17.33 3.69 -30.34
CA LYS A 334 -16.05 3.34 -29.74
C LYS A 334 -15.78 4.11 -28.43
N PRO A 335 -15.20 3.45 -27.41
CA PRO A 335 -14.76 4.13 -26.20
C PRO A 335 -13.60 5.08 -26.50
N LEU A 336 -13.63 6.27 -25.90
CA LEU A 336 -12.60 7.30 -26.01
C LEU A 336 -11.53 7.13 -24.92
N PRO A 337 -10.25 7.47 -25.18
CA PRO A 337 -9.14 7.24 -24.25
C PRO A 337 -9.33 7.83 -22.84
N PHE A 338 -8.63 7.24 -21.87
CA PHE A 338 -8.72 7.60 -20.45
C PHE A 338 -8.51 9.10 -20.17
N GLY A 339 -9.28 9.62 -19.21
CA GLY A 339 -9.30 11.03 -18.85
C GLY A 339 -10.10 11.92 -19.81
N SER A 340 -10.66 11.39 -20.90
CA SER A 340 -11.70 12.04 -21.74
C SER A 340 -12.89 12.53 -20.90
N LEU A 341 -13.24 11.80 -19.85
CA LEU A 341 -14.27 12.09 -18.84
C LEU A 341 -14.08 13.38 -18.02
N GLY A 342 -12.91 14.05 -18.10
CA GLY A 342 -12.71 15.34 -17.44
C GLY A 342 -13.53 16.46 -18.09
N ILE A 343 -14.10 17.38 -17.30
CA ILE A 343 -15.02 18.45 -17.77
C ILE A 343 -14.53 19.16 -19.04
N HIS A 344 -13.30 19.67 -19.01
CA HIS A 344 -12.67 20.42 -20.13
C HIS A 344 -12.18 19.54 -21.30
N LYS A 345 -12.23 18.20 -21.16
CA LYS A 345 -11.96 17.24 -22.23
C LYS A 345 -13.28 16.78 -22.87
N LYS A 346 -14.30 16.43 -22.08
CA LYS A 346 -15.65 16.09 -22.59
C LYS A 346 -16.22 17.18 -23.50
N SER A 347 -16.04 18.46 -23.15
CA SER A 347 -16.49 19.60 -23.97
C SER A 347 -15.83 19.71 -25.36
N LYS A 348 -14.76 18.95 -25.64
CA LYS A 348 -14.16 18.85 -26.98
C LYS A 348 -14.85 17.80 -27.85
N PHE A 349 -15.48 16.80 -27.24
CA PHE A 349 -16.17 15.70 -27.93
C PHE A 349 -17.68 15.96 -27.94
N LYS A 350 -18.13 16.85 -28.83
CA LYS A 350 -19.54 17.28 -28.90
C LYS A 350 -20.52 16.12 -29.05
N ASP A 351 -20.14 15.11 -29.83
CA ASP A 351 -20.98 13.97 -30.19
C ASP A 351 -20.74 12.75 -29.29
N ALA A 352 -20.13 12.92 -28.10
CA ALA A 352 -19.78 11.82 -27.21
C ALA A 352 -20.63 11.77 -25.93
N ASN A 353 -21.18 10.59 -25.64
CA ASN A 353 -21.98 10.30 -24.47
C ASN A 353 -21.17 9.63 -23.36
N VAL A 354 -21.66 9.75 -22.13
CA VAL A 354 -21.15 8.96 -21.00
C VAL A 354 -21.93 7.66 -20.97
N CYS A 355 -21.22 6.53 -20.98
CA CYS A 355 -21.77 5.18 -20.94
C CYS A 355 -21.30 4.46 -19.67
N LEU A 356 -22.13 3.53 -19.19
CA LEU A 356 -21.87 2.67 -18.04
C LEU A 356 -21.74 1.22 -18.51
N PHE A 357 -20.57 0.61 -18.34
CA PHE A 357 -20.36 -0.82 -18.62
C PHE A 357 -20.51 -1.63 -17.33
N VAL A 358 -21.63 -2.34 -17.19
CA VAL A 358 -21.97 -3.14 -15.99
C VAL A 358 -21.33 -4.52 -16.09
N PHE A 359 -20.53 -4.89 -15.08
CA PHE A 359 -19.75 -6.14 -15.07
C PHE A 359 -20.00 -7.03 -13.84
N ASP A 360 -20.70 -6.55 -12.81
CA ASP A 360 -21.12 -7.38 -11.68
C ASP A 360 -22.39 -6.85 -11.00
N CYS A 361 -23.10 -7.72 -10.29
CA CYS A 361 -24.27 -7.38 -9.48
C CYS A 361 -24.07 -7.94 -8.06
N ILE A 362 -24.07 -7.05 -7.08
CA ILE A 362 -23.71 -7.32 -5.67
C ILE A 362 -24.97 -7.58 -4.83
N TYR A 363 -26.09 -6.96 -5.21
CA TYR A 363 -27.38 -7.01 -4.51
C TYR A 363 -28.51 -6.65 -5.49
N TYR A 364 -29.67 -7.32 -5.37
CA TYR A 364 -30.85 -7.07 -6.20
C TYR A 364 -32.13 -7.44 -5.43
N ASN A 365 -33.07 -6.49 -5.30
CA ASN A 365 -34.40 -6.61 -4.69
C ASN A 365 -34.45 -7.51 -3.43
N GLY A 366 -33.74 -7.13 -2.37
CA GLY A 366 -33.69 -7.89 -1.11
C GLY A 366 -32.69 -9.05 -1.09
N GLU A 367 -32.18 -9.52 -2.22
CA GLU A 367 -31.19 -10.62 -2.30
C GLU A 367 -29.75 -10.10 -2.30
N VAL A 368 -28.92 -10.64 -1.39
CA VAL A 368 -27.49 -10.34 -1.30
C VAL A 368 -26.70 -11.36 -2.14
N LEU A 369 -26.28 -10.94 -3.34
CA LEU A 369 -25.74 -11.85 -4.37
C LEU A 369 -24.29 -12.28 -4.15
N ILE A 370 -23.55 -11.66 -3.22
CA ILE A 370 -22.09 -11.83 -3.08
C ILE A 370 -21.62 -13.28 -2.92
N ASN A 371 -22.48 -14.15 -2.40
CA ASN A 371 -22.19 -15.57 -2.18
C ASN A 371 -22.47 -16.48 -3.38
N LYS A 372 -23.16 -15.99 -4.42
CA LYS A 372 -23.33 -16.68 -5.71
C LYS A 372 -22.05 -16.57 -6.55
N SER A 373 -21.84 -17.50 -7.48
CA SER A 373 -20.75 -17.50 -8.45
C SER A 373 -20.81 -16.31 -9.42
N VAL A 374 -19.71 -16.01 -10.13
CA VAL A 374 -19.73 -15.02 -11.23
C VAL A 374 -20.75 -15.43 -12.28
N GLN A 375 -20.85 -16.73 -12.59
CA GLN A 375 -21.81 -17.26 -13.56
C GLN A 375 -23.26 -16.91 -13.20
N GLU A 376 -23.69 -17.21 -11.97
CA GLU A 376 -25.05 -16.88 -11.49
C GLU A 376 -25.31 -15.37 -11.46
N ARG A 377 -24.36 -14.56 -10.98
CA ARG A 377 -24.51 -13.09 -10.92
C ARG A 377 -24.56 -12.48 -12.34
N ARG A 378 -23.83 -13.06 -13.28
CA ARG A 378 -23.83 -12.69 -14.71
C ARG A 378 -25.15 -13.08 -15.38
N GLN A 379 -25.69 -14.27 -15.09
CA GLN A 379 -27.02 -14.69 -15.56
C GLN A 379 -28.12 -13.76 -15.03
N ILE A 380 -28.05 -13.31 -13.77
CA ILE A 380 -28.97 -12.31 -13.21
C ILE A 380 -28.88 -10.99 -13.98
N LEU A 381 -27.66 -10.50 -14.28
CA LEU A 381 -27.50 -9.32 -15.14
C LEU A 381 -28.12 -9.52 -16.54
N THR A 382 -27.73 -10.57 -17.27
CA THR A 382 -28.21 -10.81 -18.65
C THR A 382 -29.72 -11.07 -18.73
N SER A 383 -30.38 -11.51 -17.66
CA SER A 383 -31.83 -11.77 -17.62
C SER A 383 -32.67 -10.63 -17.05
N ARG A 384 -32.05 -9.61 -16.41
CA ARG A 384 -32.76 -8.46 -15.80
C ARG A 384 -32.36 -7.11 -16.36
N MET A 385 -31.26 -7.03 -17.11
CA MET A 385 -30.79 -5.80 -17.74
C MET A 385 -31.17 -5.79 -19.23
N THR A 386 -31.88 -4.74 -19.65
CA THR A 386 -31.98 -4.35 -21.06
C THR A 386 -30.85 -3.38 -21.40
N GLU A 387 -30.08 -3.65 -22.46
CA GLU A 387 -29.04 -2.72 -22.89
C GLU A 387 -29.63 -1.47 -23.55
N ILE A 388 -29.08 -0.30 -23.19
CA ILE A 388 -29.39 0.98 -23.82
C ILE A 388 -28.11 1.42 -24.55
N PRO A 389 -28.06 1.33 -25.90
CA PRO A 389 -26.85 1.59 -26.67
C PRO A 389 -26.20 2.95 -26.36
N ASN A 390 -24.88 2.94 -26.18
CA ASN A 390 -24.07 4.11 -25.79
C ASN A 390 -24.47 4.76 -24.44
N ARG A 391 -25.29 4.10 -23.60
CA ARG A 391 -25.75 4.59 -22.28
C ARG A 391 -25.47 3.62 -21.15
N ILE A 392 -26.03 2.42 -21.21
CA ILE A 392 -25.86 1.36 -20.20
C ILE A 392 -25.76 0.04 -20.95
N MET A 393 -24.61 -0.59 -20.90
CA MET A 393 -24.28 -1.82 -21.62
C MET A 393 -23.64 -2.81 -20.65
N LEU A 394 -23.74 -4.11 -20.92
CA LEU A 394 -22.96 -5.11 -20.21
C LEU A 394 -21.50 -5.02 -20.68
N SER A 395 -20.57 -5.35 -19.79
CA SER A 395 -19.18 -5.57 -20.20
C SER A 395 -19.10 -6.73 -21.20
N GLU A 396 -18.40 -6.57 -22.32
CA GLU A 396 -18.16 -7.67 -23.26
C GLU A 396 -17.38 -8.79 -22.55
N SER A 397 -17.92 -10.01 -22.61
CA SER A 397 -17.44 -11.19 -21.86
C SER A 397 -17.48 -12.45 -22.72
N GLN A 398 -16.40 -13.23 -22.74
CA GLN A 398 -16.37 -14.56 -23.34
C GLN A 398 -16.05 -15.62 -22.26
N GLU A 399 -16.69 -16.79 -22.34
CA GLU A 399 -16.34 -17.95 -21.51
C GLU A 399 -15.21 -18.73 -22.21
N VAL A 400 -14.15 -19.07 -21.47
CA VAL A 400 -12.90 -19.64 -22.00
C VAL A 400 -12.42 -20.79 -21.12
N HIS A 401 -12.26 -21.97 -21.71
CA HIS A 401 -11.88 -23.20 -20.99
C HIS A 401 -10.50 -23.76 -21.36
N ASN A 402 -9.86 -23.26 -22.42
CA ASN A 402 -8.56 -23.75 -22.88
C ASN A 402 -7.54 -22.59 -23.02
N PRO A 403 -6.23 -22.86 -22.93
CA PRO A 403 -5.20 -21.81 -22.95
C PRO A 403 -5.01 -21.14 -24.32
N LYS A 404 -5.33 -21.83 -25.44
CA LYS A 404 -5.12 -21.31 -26.80
C LYS A 404 -6.13 -20.21 -27.10
N ASP A 405 -7.41 -20.44 -26.84
CA ASP A 405 -8.48 -19.45 -26.97
C ASP A 405 -8.18 -18.20 -26.11
N LEU A 406 -7.63 -18.40 -24.90
CA LEU A 406 -7.23 -17.28 -24.04
C LEU A 406 -6.06 -16.48 -24.64
N ALA A 407 -5.04 -17.16 -25.18
CA ALA A 407 -3.93 -16.50 -25.86
C ALA A 407 -4.39 -15.73 -27.12
N GLU A 408 -5.26 -16.34 -27.93
CA GLU A 408 -5.85 -15.71 -29.11
C GLU A 408 -6.73 -14.50 -28.75
N MET A 409 -7.53 -14.59 -27.67
CA MET A 409 -8.34 -13.48 -27.17
C MET A 409 -7.48 -12.34 -26.63
N ILE A 410 -6.43 -12.63 -25.86
CA ILE A 410 -5.45 -11.62 -25.42
C ILE A 410 -4.81 -10.94 -26.64
N ALA A 411 -4.36 -11.72 -27.63
CA ALA A 411 -3.77 -11.19 -28.85
C ALA A 411 -4.76 -10.36 -29.68
N LYS A 412 -6.04 -10.72 -29.72
CA LYS A 412 -7.12 -9.96 -30.39
C LYS A 412 -7.36 -8.63 -29.70
N VAL A 413 -7.53 -8.64 -28.38
CA VAL A 413 -7.81 -7.44 -27.56
C VAL A 413 -6.64 -6.45 -27.62
N LEU A 414 -5.40 -6.93 -27.55
CA LEU A 414 -4.22 -6.07 -27.68
C LEU A 414 -4.00 -5.56 -29.12
N ARG A 415 -4.32 -6.34 -30.16
CA ARG A 415 -4.35 -5.87 -31.57
C ARG A 415 -5.38 -4.76 -31.81
N LEU A 416 -6.46 -4.72 -31.04
CA LEU A 416 -7.47 -3.66 -31.09
C LEU A 416 -7.10 -2.41 -30.28
N GLY A 417 -5.91 -2.36 -29.66
CA GLY A 417 -5.46 -1.22 -28.85
C GLY A 417 -6.18 -1.07 -27.51
N LEU A 418 -6.87 -2.12 -27.04
CA LEU A 418 -7.58 -2.12 -25.76
C LEU A 418 -6.60 -2.43 -24.61
N GLU A 419 -6.93 -1.96 -23.40
CA GLU A 419 -6.01 -1.99 -22.25
C GLU A 419 -5.63 -3.41 -21.77
N GLY A 420 -6.42 -4.42 -22.14
CA GLY A 420 -6.22 -5.84 -21.80
C GLY A 420 -7.52 -6.53 -21.41
N LEU A 421 -7.41 -7.57 -20.57
CA LEU A 421 -8.55 -8.37 -20.08
C LEU A 421 -8.62 -8.38 -18.55
N VAL A 422 -9.84 -8.52 -18.01
CA VAL A 422 -10.11 -8.98 -16.65
C VAL A 422 -10.55 -10.44 -16.74
N LEU A 423 -9.87 -11.33 -16.01
CA LEU A 423 -10.22 -12.75 -15.97
C LEU A 423 -10.80 -13.09 -14.60
N LYS A 424 -11.97 -13.74 -14.59
CA LYS A 424 -12.69 -14.20 -13.39
C LYS A 424 -12.84 -15.72 -13.48
N ASP A 425 -12.59 -16.46 -12.39
CA ASP A 425 -12.98 -17.88 -12.34
C ASP A 425 -14.51 -17.96 -12.33
N ILE A 426 -15.08 -18.82 -13.17
CA ILE A 426 -16.54 -18.94 -13.39
C ILE A 426 -17.30 -19.15 -12.07
N LYS A 427 -16.75 -19.93 -11.14
CA LYS A 427 -17.36 -20.27 -9.85
C LYS A 427 -16.95 -19.32 -8.70
N SER A 428 -16.16 -18.28 -8.97
CA SER A 428 -15.71 -17.34 -7.93
C SER A 428 -16.85 -16.51 -7.33
N LYS A 429 -16.82 -16.36 -6.00
CA LYS A 429 -17.73 -15.48 -5.26
C LYS A 429 -17.27 -14.02 -5.35
N TYR A 430 -18.17 -13.08 -5.10
CA TYR A 430 -17.77 -11.68 -4.95
C TYR A 430 -17.18 -11.47 -3.56
N GLU A 431 -15.87 -11.24 -3.46
CA GLU A 431 -15.18 -11.03 -2.19
C GLU A 431 -14.70 -9.56 -2.04
N PRO A 432 -15.41 -8.73 -1.26
CA PRO A 432 -15.10 -7.31 -1.11
C PRO A 432 -13.65 -7.05 -0.71
N GLY A 433 -12.93 -6.24 -1.50
CA GLY A 433 -11.53 -5.86 -1.24
C GLY A 433 -10.47 -6.95 -1.41
N LYS A 434 -10.82 -8.20 -1.76
CA LYS A 434 -9.86 -9.26 -2.09
C LYS A 434 -9.29 -9.10 -3.50
N ARG A 435 -8.14 -9.72 -3.77
CA ARG A 435 -7.44 -9.70 -5.07
C ARG A 435 -7.48 -11.06 -5.76
N HIS A 436 -8.68 -11.59 -6.03
CA HIS A 436 -8.85 -12.94 -6.58
C HIS A 436 -9.24 -12.96 -8.07
N TRP A 437 -9.71 -11.84 -8.64
CA TRP A 437 -9.72 -11.68 -10.09
C TRP A 437 -8.29 -11.47 -10.62
N LEU A 438 -8.12 -11.62 -11.92
CA LEU A 438 -6.87 -11.37 -12.62
C LEU A 438 -7.05 -10.23 -13.64
N LYS A 439 -5.97 -9.49 -13.91
CA LYS A 439 -5.89 -8.55 -15.02
C LYS A 439 -4.68 -8.89 -15.90
N VAL A 440 -4.94 -9.14 -17.18
CA VAL A 440 -3.91 -9.27 -18.22
C VAL A 440 -3.69 -7.92 -18.85
N LYS A 441 -2.43 -7.59 -19.14
CA LYS A 441 -2.01 -6.38 -19.87
C LYS A 441 -0.72 -6.62 -20.63
N LYS A 442 -0.49 -5.81 -21.67
CA LYS A 442 0.81 -5.63 -22.33
C LYS A 442 1.96 -5.46 -21.32
N ASP A 443 1.81 -4.64 -20.28
CA ASP A 443 2.87 -4.36 -19.28
C ASP A 443 3.14 -5.50 -18.26
N TYR A 444 2.42 -6.64 -18.31
CA TYR A 444 2.66 -7.78 -17.41
C TYR A 444 3.04 -9.08 -18.11
N LEU A 445 2.76 -9.22 -19.40
CA LEU A 445 3.02 -10.45 -20.14
C LEU A 445 4.52 -10.67 -20.33
N PHE A 446 4.96 -11.93 -20.19
CA PHE A 446 6.35 -12.36 -20.36
C PHE A 446 7.33 -11.53 -19.53
N ASP A 447 6.98 -11.36 -18.24
CA ASP A 447 7.71 -10.55 -17.26
C ASP A 447 7.98 -9.07 -17.67
N GLY A 448 7.20 -8.55 -18.62
CA GLY A 448 7.32 -7.19 -19.14
C GLY A 448 8.04 -7.09 -20.48
N ALA A 449 8.44 -8.19 -21.11
CA ALA A 449 9.11 -8.17 -22.42
C ALA A 449 8.26 -7.55 -23.55
N MET A 450 6.93 -7.48 -23.39
CA MET A 450 6.03 -6.79 -24.32
C MET A 450 5.74 -5.32 -23.95
N ALA A 451 6.29 -4.81 -22.85
CA ALA A 451 6.00 -3.47 -22.35
C ALA A 451 6.75 -2.38 -23.13
N ASP A 452 6.17 -1.17 -23.20
CA ASP A 452 6.86 -0.02 -23.81
C ASP A 452 7.93 0.52 -22.85
N SER A 453 9.19 0.48 -23.27
CA SER A 453 10.34 0.95 -22.49
C SER A 453 11.23 1.92 -23.28
N ALA A 454 11.98 2.75 -22.53
CA ALA A 454 13.04 3.61 -23.07
C ALA A 454 14.19 3.69 -22.06
N ASP A 455 15.42 3.64 -22.56
CA ASP A 455 16.63 3.89 -21.77
C ASP A 455 16.82 5.41 -21.62
N LEU A 456 16.61 5.97 -20.44
CA LEU A 456 16.60 7.41 -20.19
C LEU A 456 17.64 7.81 -19.13
N VAL A 457 18.17 9.03 -19.25
CA VAL A 457 19.18 9.59 -18.34
C VAL A 457 18.49 10.30 -17.17
N VAL A 458 19.04 10.17 -15.96
CA VAL A 458 18.61 10.94 -14.78
C VAL A 458 19.07 12.40 -14.93
N LEU A 459 18.12 13.33 -15.05
CA LEU A 459 18.42 14.77 -15.21
C LEU A 459 18.18 15.60 -13.95
N GLY A 460 17.36 15.10 -13.03
CA GLY A 460 16.94 15.82 -11.83
C GLY A 460 16.21 14.94 -10.82
N ALA A 461 15.94 15.47 -9.63
CA ALA A 461 15.19 14.77 -8.59
C ALA A 461 14.31 15.70 -7.76
N TRP A 462 13.31 15.13 -7.09
CA TRP A 462 12.53 15.77 -6.02
C TRP A 462 12.69 15.00 -4.73
N TYR A 463 12.54 15.72 -3.61
CA TYR A 463 12.35 15.09 -2.31
C TYR A 463 11.11 14.18 -2.32
N GLY A 464 11.21 13.04 -1.66
CA GLY A 464 10.06 12.19 -1.39
C GLY A 464 9.17 12.75 -0.27
N THR A 465 8.19 11.95 0.16
CA THR A 465 7.25 12.32 1.23
C THR A 465 7.01 11.13 2.16
N GLY A 466 6.57 11.38 3.40
CA GLY A 466 6.28 10.29 4.33
C GLY A 466 7.57 9.67 4.85
N GLN A 467 7.76 8.36 4.63
CA GLN A 467 8.99 7.62 4.98
C GLN A 467 10.17 7.93 4.04
N LYS A 468 9.94 8.65 2.92
CA LYS A 468 10.97 9.01 1.93
C LYS A 468 11.23 10.53 1.86
N GLY A 469 10.75 11.29 2.84
CA GLY A 469 11.16 12.69 3.02
C GLY A 469 12.66 12.79 3.34
N GLY A 470 13.26 13.95 3.09
CA GLY A 470 14.71 14.18 3.23
C GLY A 470 15.58 13.48 2.17
N MET A 471 15.02 12.54 1.40
CA MET A 471 15.72 11.81 0.34
C MET A 471 15.21 12.18 -1.06
N MET A 472 16.11 12.21 -2.04
CA MET A 472 15.79 12.16 -3.47
C MET A 472 15.10 10.82 -3.77
N SER A 473 13.77 10.84 -3.87
CA SER A 473 12.95 9.62 -4.02
C SER A 473 12.11 9.60 -5.30
N ILE A 474 12.20 10.65 -6.12
CA ILE A 474 11.44 10.82 -7.35
C ILE A 474 12.36 11.48 -8.37
N PHE A 475 12.47 10.92 -9.57
CA PHE A 475 13.49 11.31 -10.54
C PHE A 475 12.88 11.85 -11.84
N LEU A 476 13.55 12.86 -12.41
CA LEU A 476 13.26 13.45 -13.70
C LEU A 476 14.09 12.72 -14.76
N MET A 477 13.42 11.95 -15.59
CA MET A 477 14.05 11.17 -16.66
C MET A 477 13.92 11.91 -18.00
N GLY A 478 14.97 11.87 -18.81
CA GLY A 478 14.98 12.55 -20.10
C GLY A 478 15.92 11.94 -21.13
N CYS A 479 15.87 12.52 -22.33
CA CYS A 479 16.65 12.14 -23.49
C CYS A 479 17.52 13.32 -23.99
N TYR A 480 18.55 13.00 -24.76
CA TYR A 480 19.36 13.98 -25.47
C TYR A 480 18.72 14.31 -26.82
N ASP A 481 18.72 15.59 -27.17
CA ASP A 481 18.37 16.12 -28.49
C ASP A 481 19.66 16.54 -29.23
N PRO A 482 20.15 15.73 -30.19
CA PRO A 482 21.36 16.04 -30.94
C PRO A 482 21.17 17.21 -31.91
N ASP A 483 19.92 17.54 -32.26
CA ASP A 483 19.60 18.61 -33.21
C ASP A 483 19.67 20.01 -32.54
N MET A 484 19.63 20.06 -31.19
CA MET A 484 19.68 21.29 -30.39
C MET A 484 20.80 21.35 -29.33
N ASP A 485 21.61 20.29 -29.18
CA ASP A 485 22.56 20.06 -28.05
C ASP A 485 21.93 20.35 -26.67
N LYS A 486 20.76 19.76 -26.42
CA LYS A 486 20.01 19.96 -25.16
C LYS A 486 19.39 18.67 -24.64
N TRP A 487 19.17 18.66 -23.33
CA TRP A 487 18.48 17.60 -22.62
C TRP A 487 17.00 17.94 -22.47
N LEU A 488 16.16 17.02 -22.88
CA LEU A 488 14.71 17.16 -22.89
C LEU A 488 14.07 16.23 -21.86
N THR A 489 13.11 16.78 -21.11
CA THR A 489 12.34 16.02 -20.13
C THR A 489 11.35 15.07 -20.82
N VAL A 490 11.29 13.82 -20.35
CA VAL A 490 10.40 12.77 -20.88
C VAL A 490 9.40 12.28 -19.83
N THR A 491 9.82 12.00 -18.60
CA THR A 491 8.87 11.54 -17.55
C THR A 491 9.38 11.76 -16.13
N LYS A 492 8.49 11.58 -15.14
CA LYS A 492 8.78 11.69 -13.70
C LYS A 492 8.50 10.35 -13.00
N VAL A 493 9.56 9.62 -12.66
CA VAL A 493 9.47 8.26 -12.11
C VAL A 493 9.54 8.26 -10.57
N HIS A 494 8.64 7.50 -9.94
CA HIS A 494 8.46 7.46 -8.48
C HIS A 494 8.64 6.05 -7.88
N SER A 495 8.93 5.04 -8.72
CA SER A 495 8.90 3.62 -8.33
C SER A 495 9.77 2.76 -9.23
N GLY A 496 10.36 1.71 -8.68
CA GLY A 496 11.20 0.73 -9.40
C GLY A 496 12.33 0.24 -8.51
N HIS A 497 13.05 1.20 -7.92
CA HIS A 497 14.02 0.93 -6.84
C HIS A 497 13.34 0.45 -5.56
N ASP A 498 14.05 -0.42 -4.83
CA ASP A 498 13.77 -0.70 -3.42
C ASP A 498 14.36 0.38 -2.51
N ASP A 499 14.17 0.23 -1.20
CA ASP A 499 14.55 1.24 -0.22
C ASP A 499 16.09 1.31 -0.03
N ALA A 500 16.80 0.19 -0.17
CA ALA A 500 18.26 0.13 -0.07
C ALA A 500 18.95 0.76 -1.29
N MET A 501 18.42 0.55 -2.51
CA MET A 501 18.92 1.22 -3.70
C MET A 501 18.64 2.73 -3.64
N LEU A 502 17.48 3.16 -3.10
CA LEU A 502 17.18 4.58 -2.91
C LEU A 502 18.14 5.25 -1.92
N GLU A 503 18.50 4.58 -0.82
CA GLU A 503 19.53 5.05 0.11
C GLU A 503 20.89 5.18 -0.59
N ALA A 504 21.29 4.16 -1.36
CA ALA A 504 22.54 4.21 -2.15
C ALA A 504 22.54 5.32 -3.22
N LEU A 505 21.40 5.64 -3.81
CA LEU A 505 21.28 6.72 -4.81
C LEU A 505 21.51 8.12 -4.25
N GLN A 506 21.34 8.34 -2.94
CA GLN A 506 21.62 9.65 -2.33
C GLN A 506 23.09 10.05 -2.46
N ASN A 507 24.00 9.06 -2.44
CA ASN A 507 25.45 9.26 -2.53
C ASN A 507 26.02 8.99 -3.93
N LYS A 508 25.28 8.30 -4.82
CA LYS A 508 25.74 7.96 -6.18
C LYS A 508 25.43 9.02 -7.23
N LEU A 509 24.46 9.90 -7.00
CA LEU A 509 24.03 10.90 -7.98
C LEU A 509 24.68 12.26 -7.66
N ASP A 510 25.51 12.79 -8.56
CA ASP A 510 26.08 14.14 -8.42
C ASP A 510 25.04 15.20 -8.84
N MET A 511 24.39 15.79 -7.83
CA MET A 511 23.21 16.64 -7.97
C MET A 511 23.39 17.98 -7.24
N ILE A 512 22.76 19.03 -7.77
CA ILE A 512 22.78 20.39 -7.23
C ILE A 512 21.35 20.78 -6.82
N LYS A 513 21.14 21.18 -5.56
CA LYS A 513 19.85 21.72 -5.09
C LYS A 513 19.57 23.06 -5.76
N ILE A 514 18.46 23.16 -6.47
CA ILE A 514 17.93 24.39 -7.07
C ILE A 514 16.60 24.85 -6.43
N GLY A 515 15.95 24.00 -5.62
CA GLY A 515 14.76 24.37 -4.85
C GLY A 515 13.52 24.71 -5.70
N LYS A 516 13.36 24.04 -6.85
CA LYS A 516 12.31 24.30 -7.86
C LYS A 516 12.38 25.69 -8.53
N ASP A 517 13.46 26.43 -8.36
CA ASP A 517 13.66 27.77 -8.94
C ASP A 517 13.91 27.71 -10.45
N PRO A 518 13.01 28.27 -11.30
CA PRO A 518 13.20 28.27 -12.75
C PRO A 518 14.42 29.07 -13.22
N ALA A 519 14.90 30.04 -12.44
CA ALA A 519 16.08 30.85 -12.80
C ALA A 519 17.41 30.09 -12.60
N LYS A 520 17.39 29.01 -11.80
CA LYS A 520 18.56 28.14 -11.52
C LYS A 520 18.61 26.90 -12.42
N VAL A 521 17.71 26.77 -13.40
CA VAL A 521 17.72 25.67 -14.38
C VAL A 521 18.92 25.86 -15.33
N PRO A 522 19.85 24.89 -15.45
CA PRO A 522 21.00 24.99 -16.34
C PRO A 522 20.59 25.12 -17.82
N GLN A 523 21.36 25.88 -18.60
CA GLN A 523 21.04 26.16 -20.01
C GLN A 523 20.98 24.91 -20.91
N TRP A 524 21.61 23.81 -20.50
CA TRP A 524 21.55 22.52 -21.19
C TRP A 524 20.23 21.77 -20.95
N LEU A 525 19.46 22.11 -19.92
CA LEU A 525 18.18 21.48 -19.57
C LEU A 525 17.00 22.31 -20.07
N ARG A 526 16.22 21.78 -21.02
CA ARG A 526 14.94 22.37 -21.41
C ARG A 526 13.84 21.77 -20.55
N ALA A 527 13.39 22.47 -19.52
CA ALA A 527 12.29 22.05 -18.65
C ALA A 527 11.15 23.09 -18.60
N ASN A 528 9.91 22.63 -18.72
CA ASN A 528 8.72 23.46 -18.46
C ASN A 528 8.56 23.70 -16.96
N LYS A 529 7.99 24.85 -16.54
CA LYS A 529 7.85 25.24 -15.12
C LYS A 529 7.31 24.14 -14.17
N PRO A 530 6.32 23.30 -14.52
CA PRO A 530 5.85 22.21 -13.65
C PRO A 530 6.87 21.07 -13.45
N MET A 531 7.85 20.94 -14.34
CA MET A 531 8.88 19.90 -14.35
C MET A 531 10.23 20.38 -13.80
N VAL A 532 10.30 21.59 -13.22
CA VAL A 532 11.52 22.07 -12.55
C VAL A 532 11.71 21.25 -11.25
N PRO A 533 12.86 20.58 -11.08
CA PRO A 533 13.12 19.67 -9.96
C PRO A 533 13.61 20.41 -8.70
N ASP A 534 13.69 19.70 -7.57
CA ASP A 534 14.42 20.19 -6.39
C ASP A 534 15.93 20.18 -6.63
N PHE A 535 16.39 19.17 -7.36
CA PHE A 535 17.78 18.95 -7.72
C PHE A 535 17.94 18.76 -9.23
N VAL A 536 19.01 19.29 -9.81
CA VAL A 536 19.43 19.01 -11.19
C VAL A 536 20.80 18.30 -11.15
N ALA A 537 21.07 17.41 -12.09
CA ALA A 537 22.41 16.83 -12.26
C ALA A 537 23.48 17.92 -12.41
N ARG A 538 24.70 17.72 -11.88
CA ARG A 538 25.82 18.63 -12.18
C ARG A 538 26.24 18.55 -13.64
N ASP A 539 26.39 17.31 -14.11
CA ASP A 539 26.77 16.95 -15.47
C ASP A 539 25.89 15.77 -15.92
N PRO A 540 24.93 15.97 -16.85
CA PRO A 540 24.04 14.90 -17.29
C PRO A 540 24.79 13.79 -18.05
N LYS A 541 25.98 14.06 -18.60
CA LYS A 541 26.79 13.07 -19.32
C LYS A 541 27.49 12.07 -18.38
N LYS A 542 27.43 12.30 -17.07
CA LYS A 542 27.94 11.39 -16.01
C LYS A 542 26.84 10.73 -15.18
N GLN A 543 25.57 10.97 -15.50
CA GLN A 543 24.44 10.38 -14.78
C GLN A 543 24.13 8.97 -15.30
N PRO A 544 23.61 8.07 -14.45
CA PRO A 544 23.25 6.72 -14.88
C PRO A 544 22.10 6.74 -15.88
N VAL A 545 22.13 5.78 -16.80
CA VAL A 545 21.02 5.44 -17.68
C VAL A 545 20.12 4.42 -16.96
N TRP A 546 18.82 4.66 -16.93
CA TRP A 546 17.84 3.73 -16.39
C TRP A 546 16.85 3.30 -17.47
N GLU A 547 16.52 2.02 -17.47
CA GLU A 547 15.46 1.46 -18.29
C GLU A 547 14.11 1.84 -17.64
N ILE A 548 13.34 2.69 -18.32
CA ILE A 548 12.05 3.18 -17.85
C ILE A 548 10.94 2.54 -18.66
N THR A 549 10.12 1.75 -17.99
CA THR A 549 9.00 1.00 -18.59
C THR A 549 7.66 1.58 -18.16
N GLY A 550 6.68 1.59 -19.07
CA GLY A 550 5.32 2.05 -18.81
C GLY A 550 4.24 1.17 -19.43
N ALA A 551 3.00 1.64 -19.34
CA ALA A 551 1.85 0.99 -19.98
C ALA A 551 1.71 1.37 -21.46
N GLU A 552 2.10 2.60 -21.81
CA GLU A 552 2.06 3.19 -23.15
C GLU A 552 2.94 4.46 -23.17
N PHE A 553 3.39 4.87 -24.36
CA PHE A 553 3.81 6.25 -24.61
C PHE A 553 2.59 7.14 -24.88
N THR A 554 2.63 8.40 -24.45
CA THR A 554 1.53 9.37 -24.59
C THR A 554 2.09 10.74 -25.00
N ASN A 555 1.29 11.59 -25.63
CA ASN A 555 1.65 12.99 -25.84
C ASN A 555 0.66 13.91 -25.12
N GLN A 556 1.13 14.65 -24.12
CA GLN A 556 0.31 15.61 -23.35
C GLN A 556 1.02 16.97 -23.12
N GLY A 557 2.12 17.26 -23.82
CA GLY A 557 2.74 18.60 -23.88
C GLY A 557 3.39 19.15 -22.60
N VAL A 558 3.25 18.47 -21.45
CA VAL A 558 3.90 18.87 -20.19
C VAL A 558 5.42 18.65 -20.25
N HIS A 559 5.83 17.60 -20.97
CA HIS A 559 7.22 17.21 -21.21
C HIS A 559 7.76 17.87 -22.49
N THR A 560 9.09 18.01 -22.58
CA THR A 560 9.74 18.85 -23.60
C THR A 560 10.31 18.07 -24.77
N ALA A 561 10.40 16.75 -24.66
CA ALA A 561 10.68 15.83 -25.77
C ALA A 561 9.44 15.70 -26.68
N ASP A 562 9.16 16.74 -27.48
CA ASP A 562 7.98 16.87 -28.35
C ASP A 562 6.61 16.63 -27.67
N GLY A 563 6.54 16.79 -26.34
CA GLY A 563 5.35 16.47 -25.54
C GLY A 563 5.17 14.99 -25.17
N ILE A 564 6.06 14.11 -25.67
CA ILE A 564 6.06 12.66 -25.43
C ILE A 564 6.40 12.37 -23.97
N SER A 565 5.68 11.43 -23.36
CA SER A 565 5.87 10.96 -21.99
C SER A 565 5.38 9.52 -21.81
N ILE A 566 5.89 8.84 -20.80
CA ILE A 566 5.56 7.44 -20.46
C ILE A 566 4.42 7.41 -19.43
N ARG A 567 3.34 6.64 -19.67
CA ARG A 567 2.22 6.46 -18.72
C ARG A 567 2.54 5.37 -17.69
N PHE A 568 2.31 5.67 -16.41
CA PHE A 568 2.67 4.83 -15.26
C PHE A 568 4.15 4.37 -15.27
N PRO A 569 5.11 5.31 -15.35
CA PRO A 569 6.54 5.00 -15.50
C PRO A 569 7.10 4.29 -14.28
N ARG A 570 7.99 3.32 -14.52
CA ARG A 570 8.73 2.57 -13.50
C ARG A 570 10.16 2.38 -13.95
N VAL A 571 11.12 2.41 -13.03
CA VAL A 571 12.46 1.87 -13.32
C VAL A 571 12.37 0.35 -13.30
N THR A 572 12.73 -0.32 -14.41
CA THR A 572 12.86 -1.78 -14.48
C THR A 572 14.30 -2.21 -14.22
N ARG A 573 15.26 -1.49 -14.80
CA ARG A 573 16.70 -1.78 -14.66
C ARG A 573 17.53 -0.51 -14.55
N ILE A 574 18.63 -0.60 -13.82
CA ILE A 574 19.76 0.33 -13.99
C ILE A 574 20.61 -0.24 -15.11
N ARG A 575 21.00 0.61 -16.06
CA ARG A 575 21.77 0.22 -17.24
C ARG A 575 23.23 0.58 -17.05
N ASP A 576 23.90 -0.15 -16.17
CA ASP A 576 25.37 -0.07 -15.98
C ASP A 576 26.14 -0.47 -17.27
N ASP A 577 25.43 -1.08 -18.23
CA ASP A 577 25.85 -1.39 -19.60
C ASP A 577 25.63 -0.25 -20.61
N LYS A 578 25.16 0.93 -20.19
CA LYS A 578 24.92 2.10 -21.04
C LYS A 578 25.41 3.40 -20.42
N ASP A 579 25.70 4.34 -21.31
CA ASP A 579 26.08 5.72 -21.02
C ASP A 579 25.09 6.72 -21.65
N TRP A 580 25.30 8.01 -21.40
CA TRP A 580 24.49 9.10 -21.96
C TRP A 580 24.40 9.11 -23.50
N SER A 581 25.39 8.58 -24.22
CA SER A 581 25.42 8.55 -25.69
C SER A 581 24.71 7.32 -26.29
N THR A 582 24.64 6.21 -25.55
CA THR A 582 23.88 4.99 -25.93
C THR A 582 22.47 4.94 -25.33
N ALA A 583 22.09 5.94 -24.53
CA ALA A 583 20.71 6.17 -24.09
C ALA A 583 19.79 6.61 -25.25
N THR A 584 18.47 6.44 -25.07
CA THR A 584 17.46 6.77 -26.07
C THR A 584 17.46 8.28 -26.34
N ASN A 585 17.86 8.69 -27.54
CA ASN A 585 17.79 10.09 -27.97
C ASN A 585 16.38 10.47 -28.48
N LEU A 586 16.14 11.77 -28.70
CA LEU A 586 14.84 12.26 -29.18
C LEU A 586 14.39 11.60 -30.50
N ASN A 587 15.31 11.36 -31.43
CA ASN A 587 15.00 10.76 -32.73
C ASN A 587 14.67 9.26 -32.63
N GLU A 588 15.15 8.56 -31.61
CA GLU A 588 14.70 7.22 -31.26
C GLU A 588 13.38 7.23 -30.49
N LEU A 589 13.16 8.15 -29.56
CA LEU A 589 11.89 8.28 -28.84
C LEU A 589 10.73 8.57 -29.81
N ARG A 590 10.97 9.41 -30.83
CA ARG A 590 10.05 9.61 -31.98
C ARG A 590 9.73 8.31 -32.73
N LYS A 591 10.69 7.39 -32.89
CA LYS A 591 10.51 6.09 -33.55
C LYS A 591 9.77 5.10 -32.64
N LEU A 592 10.08 5.05 -31.35
CA LEU A 592 9.40 4.21 -30.36
C LEU A 592 7.92 4.59 -30.24
N PHE A 593 7.62 5.90 -30.14
CA PHE A 593 6.25 6.41 -30.10
C PHE A 593 5.42 5.93 -31.31
N LYS A 594 5.97 6.02 -32.54
CA LYS A 594 5.31 5.52 -33.75
C LYS A 594 5.20 3.98 -33.79
N LYS A 595 6.24 3.24 -33.40
CA LYS A 595 6.16 1.77 -33.33
C LYS A 595 5.12 1.29 -32.33
N SER A 596 4.92 2.01 -31.21
CA SER A 596 3.92 1.64 -30.19
C SER A 596 2.46 1.77 -30.64
N SER A 597 2.18 2.52 -31.72
CA SER A 597 0.84 2.59 -32.34
C SER A 597 0.65 1.59 -33.49
N ASP A 598 1.70 1.24 -34.23
CA ASP A 598 1.54 0.71 -35.58
C ASP A 598 1.62 -0.83 -35.70
N SER A 599 2.37 -1.53 -34.84
CA SER A 599 2.35 -3.01 -34.81
C SER A 599 2.98 -3.60 -33.54
N LEU A 600 2.32 -4.57 -32.91
CA LEU A 600 2.89 -5.43 -31.87
C LEU A 600 3.13 -6.85 -32.40
N ASP A 601 4.27 -7.43 -32.06
CA ASP A 601 4.56 -8.84 -32.33
C ASP A 601 3.89 -9.72 -31.28
N PHE A 602 3.09 -10.68 -31.72
CA PHE A 602 2.35 -11.63 -30.87
C PHE A 602 2.82 -13.09 -31.05
N SER A 603 3.89 -13.34 -31.82
CA SER A 603 4.44 -14.70 -32.03
C SER A 603 4.72 -15.43 -30.71
N ILE A 604 5.36 -14.73 -29.77
CA ILE A 604 5.66 -15.21 -28.40
C ILE A 604 4.39 -15.61 -27.62
N LEU A 605 3.26 -14.95 -27.88
CA LEU A 605 1.98 -15.23 -27.22
C LEU A 605 1.21 -16.37 -27.88
N LEU A 606 1.34 -16.53 -29.19
CA LEU A 606 0.62 -17.54 -29.98
C LEU A 606 1.39 -18.85 -30.17
N GLY A 607 2.66 -18.91 -29.77
CA GLY A 607 3.50 -20.11 -29.87
C GLY A 607 3.93 -20.46 -31.30
N THR A 608 3.91 -19.48 -32.21
CA THR A 608 4.29 -19.67 -33.63
C THR A 608 5.78 -19.39 -33.81
N ASP A 609 6.60 -20.43 -33.82
CA ASP A 609 8.02 -20.33 -34.20
C ASP A 609 8.19 -19.84 -35.65
N ASN A 610 9.28 -19.14 -35.91
CA ASN A 610 9.57 -18.51 -37.22
C ASN A 610 10.13 -19.51 -38.27
N SER A 611 9.74 -20.79 -38.22
CA SER A 611 10.17 -21.82 -39.19
C SER A 611 9.47 -21.67 -40.55
N ASP A 612 8.15 -21.47 -40.54
CA ASP A 612 7.32 -21.62 -41.74
C ASP A 612 7.09 -20.28 -42.46
N LYS A 613 8.17 -19.73 -43.01
CA LYS A 613 8.15 -18.60 -43.96
C LYS A 613 8.36 -19.08 -45.40
N ASN A 614 7.42 -19.87 -45.91
CA ASN A 614 7.32 -20.21 -47.34
C ASN A 614 5.90 -20.71 -47.73
N ASP A 615 4.85 -19.94 -47.43
CA ASP A 615 3.55 -20.11 -48.09
C ASP A 615 2.76 -18.78 -48.17
N PRO A 616 2.52 -18.21 -49.36
CA PRO A 616 1.96 -16.85 -49.50
C PRO A 616 0.42 -16.77 -49.63
N GLU A 617 -0.34 -17.86 -49.52
CA GLU A 617 -1.78 -17.87 -49.86
C GLU A 617 -2.78 -17.64 -48.70
N LEU A 618 -2.34 -17.59 -47.43
CA LEU A 618 -3.25 -17.52 -46.27
C LEU A 618 -3.62 -16.10 -45.77
N VAL A 619 -3.35 -15.04 -46.55
CA VAL A 619 -3.67 -13.64 -46.17
C VAL A 619 -4.56 -12.93 -47.19
N ALA A 620 -5.61 -13.61 -47.70
CA ALA A 620 -6.50 -13.04 -48.72
C ALA A 620 -8.01 -13.39 -48.62
N SER A 621 -8.49 -14.04 -47.56
CA SER A 621 -9.80 -14.73 -47.60
C SER A 621 -10.71 -14.67 -46.36
N THR A 622 -10.58 -13.67 -45.47
CA THR A 622 -11.55 -13.43 -44.36
C THR A 622 -11.95 -11.96 -44.21
N SER A 623 -12.73 -11.45 -45.17
CA SER A 623 -13.46 -10.17 -45.07
C SER A 623 -14.99 -10.35 -45.16
N SER A 624 -15.50 -11.41 -44.54
CA SER A 624 -16.94 -11.66 -44.39
C SER A 624 -17.53 -10.87 -43.21
N THR A 625 -18.38 -9.89 -43.52
CA THR A 625 -19.29 -9.27 -42.55
C THR A 625 -20.25 -10.31 -41.99
N PHE A 626 -20.29 -10.46 -40.66
CA PHE A 626 -21.31 -11.28 -40.00
C PHE A 626 -22.55 -10.45 -39.67
N SER A 627 -23.62 -10.69 -40.42
CA SER A 627 -25.00 -10.37 -40.05
C SER A 627 -25.61 -11.49 -39.19
N ILE A 628 -26.69 -11.17 -38.48
CA ILE A 628 -27.41 -12.09 -37.58
C ILE A 628 -28.14 -13.16 -38.43
N PRO A 629 -28.15 -14.44 -38.00
CA PRO A 629 -28.95 -15.48 -38.66
C PRO A 629 -30.39 -15.50 -38.12
N ASP A 630 -31.33 -15.02 -38.94
CA ASP A 630 -32.77 -15.30 -38.82
C ASP A 630 -33.18 -16.20 -40.00
N GLU A 631 -33.69 -17.42 -39.75
CA GLU A 631 -34.54 -18.13 -40.73
C GLU A 631 -35.30 -19.32 -40.11
N ILE A 632 -36.64 -19.27 -40.15
CA ILE A 632 -37.52 -20.42 -40.38
C ILE A 632 -38.68 -19.93 -41.28
N ASP A 633 -38.79 -20.52 -42.46
CA ASP A 633 -39.92 -20.64 -43.41
C ASP A 633 -41.11 -19.63 -43.33
N THR A 634 -41.53 -19.01 -44.45
CA THR A 634 -42.29 -19.77 -45.46
C THR A 634 -42.43 -19.09 -46.84
N GLU A 635 -42.20 -19.90 -47.89
CA GLU A 635 -42.87 -19.95 -49.20
C GLU A 635 -42.96 -18.74 -50.20
N LYS A 636 -42.42 -19.03 -51.41
CA LYS A 636 -43.01 -18.83 -52.76
C LYS A 636 -42.91 -17.48 -53.52
N ASN A 637 -42.07 -17.55 -54.57
CA ASN A 637 -42.41 -17.38 -56.00
C ASN A 637 -41.91 -16.15 -56.81
N ILE A 638 -41.15 -16.49 -57.87
CA ILE A 638 -41.18 -15.92 -59.25
C ILE A 638 -40.74 -14.43 -59.38
N SER A 639 -39.53 -14.14 -59.87
CA SER A 639 -39.18 -13.91 -61.31
C SER A 639 -39.86 -12.69 -61.99
N SER A 640 -39.19 -11.88 -62.84
CA SER A 640 -37.76 -11.81 -63.20
C SER A 640 -37.42 -10.54 -64.02
N LYS A 641 -36.13 -10.15 -64.01
CA LYS A 641 -35.35 -9.44 -65.07
C LYS A 641 -36.02 -8.33 -65.95
N ARG A 642 -35.49 -7.09 -65.79
CA ARG A 642 -34.70 -6.32 -66.81
C ARG A 642 -35.28 -5.02 -67.44
N LEU A 643 -34.69 -3.88 -67.02
CA LEU A 643 -34.34 -2.63 -67.76
C LEU A 643 -35.39 -1.90 -68.64
N LYS A 644 -35.62 -0.58 -68.36
CA LYS A 644 -35.41 0.62 -69.24
C LYS A 644 -36.14 1.88 -68.66
N ILE A 645 -35.47 3.02 -68.42
CA ILE A 645 -35.26 4.24 -69.27
C ILE A 645 -36.40 5.31 -69.16
N GLU A 646 -36.02 6.61 -69.06
CA GLU A 646 -36.83 7.85 -69.29
C GLU A 646 -37.96 8.24 -68.29
N ARG A 647 -38.48 9.51 -68.19
CA ARG A 647 -37.94 10.90 -68.37
C ARG A 647 -38.94 11.97 -67.85
N SER A 648 -38.47 13.13 -67.36
CA SER A 648 -39.14 14.47 -67.29
C SER A 648 -38.18 15.46 -66.60
N ASN A 649 -37.83 16.69 -67.02
CA ASN A 649 -38.46 17.80 -67.79
C ASN A 649 -39.64 18.43 -67.02
N VAL A 650 -39.76 19.75 -66.73
CA VAL A 650 -39.31 21.08 -67.26
C VAL A 650 -39.14 22.06 -66.04
N SER A 651 -38.48 23.24 -65.96
CA SER A 651 -37.88 24.28 -66.85
C SER A 651 -36.61 24.96 -66.27
N ASP A 652 -35.76 25.53 -67.14
CA ASP A 652 -35.48 26.97 -67.42
C ASP A 652 -35.66 28.03 -66.27
N ASP A 653 -34.86 29.12 -66.16
CA ASP A 653 -33.76 29.64 -67.02
C ASP A 653 -32.80 30.65 -66.29
N GLU A 654 -31.66 31.00 -66.92
CA GLU A 654 -30.77 32.20 -66.74
C GLU A 654 -30.23 32.64 -65.32
N GLU A 655 -29.15 33.43 -65.15
CA GLU A 655 -27.85 33.52 -65.87
C GLU A 655 -26.71 33.99 -64.89
N LYS A 656 -25.54 34.42 -65.41
CA LYS A 656 -24.24 34.51 -64.68
C LYS A 656 -24.10 35.76 -63.79
N THR A 657 -23.28 35.68 -62.72
CA THR A 657 -22.14 36.63 -62.53
C THR A 657 -21.13 36.23 -61.43
N LYS A 658 -19.92 36.83 -61.48
CA LYS A 658 -18.79 36.59 -60.55
C LYS A 658 -18.66 37.72 -59.53
N LYS A 659 -18.20 37.44 -58.30
CA LYS A 659 -17.28 38.33 -57.54
C LYS A 659 -16.56 37.62 -56.37
N LYS A 660 -15.30 38.00 -56.15
CA LYS A 660 -14.51 37.68 -54.93
C LYS A 660 -14.66 38.84 -53.93
N ILE A 661 -14.66 38.54 -52.63
CA ILE A 661 -14.30 39.51 -51.58
C ILE A 661 -13.35 38.83 -50.58
N LYS A 662 -12.30 39.55 -50.17
CA LYS A 662 -11.50 39.27 -48.96
C LYS A 662 -11.93 40.26 -47.87
N THR A 663 -11.80 39.90 -46.60
CA THR A 663 -11.65 40.87 -45.50
C THR A 663 -10.60 40.38 -44.51
N ASP A 664 -9.85 41.33 -43.95
CA ASP A 664 -8.77 41.12 -42.98
C ASP A 664 -9.18 41.73 -41.61
N GLY A 665 -8.31 41.65 -40.60
CA GLY A 665 -8.64 41.99 -39.21
C GLY A 665 -8.86 43.48 -38.90
N GLY A 666 -9.56 43.76 -37.80
CA GLY A 666 -9.79 45.11 -37.27
C GLY A 666 -10.34 45.10 -35.83
N ARG A 667 -9.90 46.03 -34.99
CA ARG A 667 -10.19 46.11 -33.54
C ARG A 667 -11.00 47.38 -33.24
N ILE A 668 -12.06 47.31 -32.41
CA ILE A 668 -12.84 48.50 -31.98
C ILE A 668 -12.98 48.52 -30.44
N ARG A 669 -13.11 49.72 -29.87
CA ARG A 669 -13.19 50.06 -28.43
C ARG A 669 -13.90 51.42 -28.31
N VAL A 670 -14.78 51.63 -27.31
CA VAL A 670 -15.38 52.90 -26.80
C VAL A 670 -16.53 52.50 -25.84
N LYS A 671 -16.46 52.75 -24.52
CA LYS A 671 -16.66 54.00 -23.73
C LYS A 671 -18.14 54.33 -23.41
N LYS A 672 -18.43 54.56 -22.13
CA LYS A 672 -19.08 55.81 -21.67
C LYS A 672 -18.80 56.11 -20.18
N GLU A 673 -18.70 57.39 -19.85
CA GLU A 673 -18.45 57.99 -18.53
C GLU A 673 -19.71 58.77 -18.05
N PHE A 674 -19.92 59.23 -16.82
CA PHE A 674 -19.08 59.52 -15.62
C PHE A 674 -19.93 59.20 -14.34
N ARG A 675 -19.96 59.75 -13.10
CA ARG A 675 -19.33 60.72 -12.14
C ARG A 675 -20.03 60.40 -10.76
N ILE A 676 -19.68 60.80 -9.52
CA ILE A 676 -18.52 61.34 -8.75
C ILE A 676 -18.73 60.85 -7.26
N ASP A 677 -18.31 61.31 -6.06
CA ASP A 677 -17.73 62.54 -5.43
C ASP A 677 -16.70 62.18 -4.32
N GLN A 678 -16.09 63.17 -3.64
CA GLN A 678 -15.00 63.02 -2.62
C GLN A 678 -15.16 64.05 -1.43
N PRO A 679 -14.20 64.45 -0.55
CA PRO A 679 -12.72 64.30 -0.55
C PRO A 679 -11.95 64.13 0.82
N ASN A 680 -10.62 63.87 0.75
CA ASN A 680 -9.49 64.47 1.53
C ASN A 680 -9.40 64.41 3.09
N THR A 681 -8.25 64.57 3.80
CA THR A 681 -6.78 64.59 3.49
C THR A 681 -5.93 64.37 4.76
N SER A 682 -4.62 64.09 4.63
CA SER A 682 -3.64 64.09 5.74
C SER A 682 -2.68 65.30 5.74
N LYS A 683 -2.41 65.89 6.92
CA LYS A 683 -1.24 66.71 7.36
C LYS A 683 -1.47 67.02 8.87
N LYS A 684 -0.57 66.79 9.85
CA LYS A 684 0.85 67.15 10.10
C LYS A 684 0.96 68.40 11.02
N ILE A 685 1.86 68.31 12.03
CA ILE A 685 2.34 69.35 13.01
C ILE A 685 1.68 69.27 14.42
N MET A 686 2.49 69.55 15.45
CA MET A 686 2.25 69.34 16.89
C MET A 686 1.70 70.57 17.63
N LYS A 687 0.94 70.33 18.72
CA LYS A 687 1.06 70.89 20.11
C LYS A 687 -0.05 70.22 20.97
N GLU A 688 0.11 69.72 22.22
CA GLU A 688 0.81 70.14 23.48
C GLU A 688 -0.25 70.59 24.53
N ILE A 689 0.05 70.50 25.85
CA ILE A 689 -0.88 70.48 27.03
C ILE A 689 -1.47 69.05 27.23
N GLU A 690 -1.24 68.24 28.29
CA GLU A 690 -1.25 68.39 29.78
C GLU A 690 -2.69 68.37 30.39
N MET A 691 -3.00 67.88 31.61
CA MET A 691 -2.22 67.45 32.80
C MET A 691 -3.01 66.39 33.64
N TYR A 692 -2.62 66.14 34.92
CA TYR A 692 -3.08 65.17 35.95
C TYR A 692 -2.37 63.78 35.91
N GLU A 693 -1.34 63.53 36.74
CA GLU A 693 -1.26 63.30 38.22
C GLU A 693 -1.41 61.80 38.60
N GLU A 694 -0.71 61.21 39.59
CA GLU A 694 0.64 61.44 40.17
C GLU A 694 1.01 60.23 41.09
N ILE A 695 2.32 59.95 41.31
CA ILE A 695 2.99 59.36 42.52
C ILE A 695 2.47 57.98 43.06
N VAL A 696 3.30 56.96 43.37
CA VAL A 696 4.15 56.77 44.58
C VAL A 696 5.41 55.90 44.31
N GLU A 697 6.47 56.25 45.03
CA GLU A 697 7.75 55.60 45.41
C GLU A 697 7.74 54.07 45.73
N ALA A 698 8.86 53.37 45.98
CA ALA A 698 10.29 53.42 45.61
C ALA A 698 11.02 52.20 46.27
N LYS A 699 12.37 52.14 46.19
CA LYS A 699 13.31 51.21 46.89
C LYS A 699 13.34 49.75 46.37
N GLU A 700 14.44 48.99 46.43
CA GLU A 700 15.89 49.26 46.61
C GLU A 700 16.67 48.01 46.11
N GLU A 701 17.90 48.16 45.62
CA GLU A 701 18.86 47.04 45.51
C GLU A 701 19.57 46.83 46.88
N PRO A 702 20.11 45.64 47.17
CA PRO A 702 21.54 45.44 46.83
C PRO A 702 21.94 44.02 46.36
N ASP A 703 23.14 44.00 45.77
CA ASP A 703 24.02 42.87 45.44
C ASP A 703 24.49 42.07 46.69
N LEU A 704 24.96 40.81 46.49
CA LEU A 704 26.19 40.24 47.12
C LEU A 704 26.41 38.73 46.86
N SER A 705 27.48 38.45 46.10
CA SER A 705 28.57 37.45 46.30
C SER A 705 28.34 35.98 46.75
N ASP A 706 29.13 35.12 46.08
CA ASP A 706 29.51 33.73 46.41
C ASP A 706 29.79 33.37 47.89
N VAL A 707 29.47 32.12 48.27
CA VAL A 707 30.24 31.32 49.25
C VAL A 707 30.24 29.83 48.85
N ASN A 708 31.42 29.21 48.75
CA ASN A 708 31.59 27.75 48.67
C ASN A 708 31.68 27.13 50.08
N TYR A 709 31.07 25.97 50.30
CA TYR A 709 31.43 25.07 51.42
C TYR A 709 31.08 23.60 51.11
N GLU A 710 32.11 22.76 50.99
CA GLU A 710 32.06 21.37 51.47
C GLU A 710 32.51 21.36 52.94
N PRO A 711 32.03 20.42 53.78
CA PRO A 711 32.96 19.34 54.13
C PRO A 711 32.32 17.94 54.27
N GLU A 712 33.06 16.92 53.79
CA GLU A 712 33.71 15.84 54.56
C GLU A 712 33.13 15.29 55.90
N ILE A 713 33.59 14.06 56.26
CA ILE A 713 33.57 13.43 57.62
C ILE A 713 32.19 12.90 58.09
N GLU A 714 31.98 11.70 58.67
CA GLU A 714 32.74 10.46 58.93
C GLU A 714 31.70 9.31 59.22
N ILE A 715 31.80 8.04 58.75
CA ILE A 715 32.62 6.86 59.17
C ILE A 715 31.88 5.85 60.12
N LYS A 716 32.05 4.53 59.85
CA LYS A 716 31.89 3.35 60.78
C LYS A 716 30.46 3.02 61.35
N GLU A 717 30.12 1.79 61.80
CA GLU A 717 30.68 0.43 61.61
C GLU A 717 29.63 -0.68 61.90
N GLU A 718 29.86 -1.89 61.34
CA GLU A 718 29.52 -3.26 61.84
C GLU A 718 28.05 -3.63 62.23
N ALA A 719 27.63 -4.92 62.25
CA ALA A 719 28.39 -6.18 62.37
C ALA A 719 27.82 -7.37 61.57
N ASN A 720 28.58 -8.47 61.53
CA ASN A 720 28.24 -9.81 61.03
C ASN A 720 28.66 -10.86 62.09
N PRO A 721 27.89 -11.95 62.32
CA PRO A 721 28.38 -13.31 61.97
C PRO A 721 27.26 -14.17 61.31
N ILE A 722 27.51 -15.05 60.32
CA ILE A 722 28.35 -16.27 60.23
C ILE A 722 27.70 -17.54 60.85
N GLU A 723 27.60 -18.59 60.01
CA GLU A 723 27.27 -20.01 60.30
C GLU A 723 25.84 -20.37 60.79
N THR A 724 25.36 -21.63 60.68
CA THR A 724 26.00 -22.90 60.21
C THR A 724 25.08 -23.74 59.30
N VAL A 725 25.66 -24.68 58.54
CA VAL A 725 24.95 -25.73 57.77
C VAL A 725 24.58 -26.93 58.65
N LYS A 726 23.34 -27.45 58.53
CA LYS A 726 22.97 -28.87 58.68
C LYS A 726 21.48 -29.11 58.36
N TYR A 727 21.19 -29.89 57.30
CA TYR A 727 20.39 -31.13 57.36
C TYR A 727 20.20 -31.76 55.97
N GLU A 728 21.15 -32.60 55.56
CA GLU A 728 20.85 -33.71 54.64
C GLU A 728 20.54 -34.95 55.50
N LYS A 729 19.27 -35.39 55.55
CA LYS A 729 18.84 -36.81 55.73
C LYS A 729 17.32 -36.95 55.97
N SER A 730 16.57 -36.99 54.88
CA SER A 730 15.39 -37.85 54.70
C SER A 730 15.00 -37.82 53.21
N LEU A 731 14.18 -38.77 52.74
CA LEU A 731 13.71 -38.87 51.34
C LEU A 731 14.79 -39.24 50.29
N MET A 732 15.72 -40.12 50.66
CA MET A 732 15.74 -41.41 49.95
C MET A 732 14.82 -42.39 50.71
N GLU A 733 14.45 -43.49 50.04
CA GLU A 733 13.40 -44.46 50.42
C GLU A 733 11.96 -44.00 50.15
N ASN A 734 11.50 -44.28 48.92
CA ASN A 734 10.22 -44.95 48.62
C ASN A 734 10.06 -45.14 47.10
N GLU A 735 10.81 -46.09 46.53
CA GLU A 735 10.40 -46.72 45.27
C GLU A 735 9.37 -47.80 45.60
N ILE A 736 8.10 -47.51 45.34
CA ILE A 736 7.03 -48.52 45.24
C ILE A 736 6.26 -48.24 43.96
N ASP A 737 5.98 -49.31 43.22
CA ASP A 737 5.38 -49.24 41.90
C ASP A 737 4.04 -48.52 41.89
N SER A 738 3.94 -47.60 40.94
CA SER A 738 2.68 -47.03 40.47
C SER A 738 2.92 -46.63 39.01
N GLU A 739 2.20 -47.24 38.08
CA GLU A 739 2.19 -46.86 36.66
C GLU A 739 1.55 -45.48 36.52
N ARG A 740 2.32 -44.42 36.79
CA ARG A 740 1.88 -43.03 36.63
C ARG A 740 1.95 -42.66 35.17
N ASP A 741 0.84 -42.15 34.65
CA ASP A 741 0.66 -41.80 33.24
C ASP A 741 1.65 -40.72 32.77
N ASP A 742 2.76 -41.18 32.20
CA ASP A 742 3.86 -40.35 31.68
C ASP A 742 3.48 -39.68 30.34
N THR A 743 2.21 -39.73 29.91
CA THR A 743 1.69 -39.01 28.73
C THR A 743 1.11 -37.63 29.06
N SER A 744 1.09 -37.24 30.34
CA SER A 744 0.52 -35.97 30.82
C SER A 744 1.51 -34.79 30.80
N ALA A 745 1.09 -33.66 30.23
CA ALA A 745 1.92 -32.47 30.03
C ALA A 745 1.85 -31.50 31.22
N LYS A 746 2.97 -31.29 31.93
CA LYS A 746 3.04 -30.45 33.13
C LYS A 746 3.78 -29.13 32.92
N TYR A 747 4.76 -29.08 32.01
CA TYR A 747 5.55 -27.87 31.73
C TYR A 747 5.65 -27.60 30.24
N TYR A 748 5.83 -26.32 29.88
CA TYR A 748 5.75 -25.85 28.50
C TYR A 748 6.98 -24.99 28.14
N SER A 749 7.64 -25.29 27.01
CA SER A 749 8.66 -24.41 26.39
C SER A 749 8.20 -23.86 25.05
N PHE A 750 8.65 -22.67 24.69
CA PHE A 750 8.21 -21.95 23.48
C PHE A 750 9.32 -21.88 22.43
N VAL A 751 8.97 -22.13 21.15
CA VAL A 751 9.87 -21.98 19.99
C VAL A 751 9.14 -21.33 18.80
N ASP A 752 9.26 -20.00 18.74
CA ASP A 752 8.69 -19.06 17.74
C ASP A 752 7.15 -19.05 17.58
N LYS A 753 6.56 -20.17 17.14
CA LYS A 753 5.14 -20.29 16.77
C LYS A 753 4.45 -21.51 17.38
N ASP A 754 5.23 -22.44 17.92
CA ASP A 754 4.80 -23.72 18.48
C ASP A 754 5.44 -23.90 19.87
N TYR A 755 4.91 -24.85 20.64
CA TYR A 755 5.37 -25.15 22.00
C TYR A 755 5.73 -26.64 22.15
N ILE A 756 6.53 -26.94 23.18
CA ILE A 756 6.94 -28.29 23.55
C ILE A 756 6.35 -28.60 24.93
N GLU A 757 5.52 -29.64 25.00
CA GLU A 757 5.01 -30.26 26.24
C GLU A 757 6.12 -31.11 26.89
N TYR A 758 6.24 -31.04 28.21
CA TYR A 758 7.14 -31.89 29.00
C TYR A 758 6.38 -32.54 30.16
N ASN A 759 6.71 -33.80 30.46
CA ASN A 759 6.23 -34.51 31.65
C ASN A 759 6.91 -34.00 32.94
N GLU A 760 6.59 -34.61 34.08
CA GLU A 760 7.23 -34.27 35.37
C GLU A 760 8.76 -34.44 35.39
N ARG A 761 9.28 -35.35 34.56
CA ARG A 761 10.69 -35.76 34.52
C ARG A 761 11.56 -34.87 33.61
N GLY A 762 10.94 -34.02 32.78
CA GLY A 762 11.60 -33.17 31.80
C GLY A 762 11.75 -33.80 30.40
N SER A 763 11.08 -34.92 30.12
CA SER A 763 11.04 -35.55 28.79
C SER A 763 10.02 -34.85 27.87
N PRO A 764 10.37 -34.53 26.61
CA PRO A 764 9.48 -33.82 25.69
C PRO A 764 8.44 -34.74 25.04
N LEU A 765 7.16 -34.51 25.34
CA LEU A 765 6.04 -35.37 24.91
C LEU A 765 5.64 -35.16 23.45
N ASN A 766 5.81 -33.95 22.91
CA ASN A 766 5.32 -33.57 21.57
C ASN A 766 6.04 -34.24 20.39
N TRP A 767 7.06 -35.06 20.63
CA TRP A 767 7.80 -35.76 19.56
C TRP A 767 8.23 -37.19 19.88
N VAL A 768 8.05 -37.69 21.10
CA VAL A 768 8.01 -39.15 21.34
C VAL A 768 6.81 -39.69 20.56
N ASN A 769 7.06 -40.67 19.68
CA ASN A 769 6.07 -41.28 18.78
C ASN A 769 5.30 -40.28 17.86
N GLY A 770 5.79 -39.05 17.68
CA GLY A 770 5.22 -38.07 16.75
C GLY A 770 3.91 -37.39 17.17
N ARG A 771 3.55 -37.41 18.47
CA ARG A 771 2.34 -36.77 19.02
C ARG A 771 2.34 -35.25 18.80
N LYS A 772 1.58 -34.77 17.82
CA LYS A 772 1.50 -33.33 17.51
C LYS A 772 0.57 -32.58 18.51
N PRO A 773 1.00 -31.44 19.08
CA PRO A 773 0.19 -30.64 19.99
C PRO A 773 -1.04 -29.99 19.33
N GLU A 774 -2.02 -29.60 20.15
CA GLU A 774 -3.25 -28.93 19.73
C GLU A 774 -3.06 -27.45 19.33
N LYS A 775 -4.13 -26.83 18.82
CA LYS A 775 -4.14 -25.43 18.35
C LYS A 775 -4.46 -24.43 19.46
N GLY A 776 -3.71 -24.47 20.55
CA GLY A 776 -3.83 -23.52 21.65
C GLY A 776 -2.81 -23.83 22.73
N LEU A 777 -2.63 -22.91 23.68
CA LEU A 777 -1.99 -23.26 24.94
C LEU A 777 -3.11 -23.70 25.91
N PRO A 778 -2.96 -24.81 26.66
CA PRO A 778 -3.87 -25.17 27.74
C PRO A 778 -4.01 -24.02 28.76
N PHE A 779 -5.18 -23.89 29.39
CA PHE A 779 -5.52 -22.76 30.25
C PHE A 779 -4.70 -22.74 31.56
N ASP A 780 -4.21 -23.89 31.97
CA ASP A 780 -3.39 -24.20 33.13
C ASP A 780 -1.87 -24.26 32.83
N ALA A 781 -1.47 -24.06 31.57
CA ALA A 781 -0.10 -24.27 31.11
C ALA A 781 0.94 -23.34 31.78
N GLN A 782 1.79 -23.91 32.63
CA GLN A 782 2.87 -23.18 33.28
C GLN A 782 4.15 -23.17 32.43
N PRO A 783 4.81 -22.01 32.23
CA PRO A 783 6.11 -21.94 31.56
C PRO A 783 7.19 -22.57 32.43
N LEU A 784 8.21 -23.15 31.80
CA LEU A 784 9.43 -23.59 32.50
C LEU A 784 10.08 -22.42 33.26
N SER A 785 10.47 -22.66 34.51
CA SER A 785 11.31 -21.75 35.28
C SER A 785 12.79 -21.86 34.85
N ASP A 786 13.57 -20.80 35.09
CA ASP A 786 15.00 -20.75 34.70
C ASP A 786 15.82 -21.90 35.30
N ASN A 787 15.49 -22.30 36.54
CA ASN A 787 16.09 -23.47 37.20
C ASN A 787 15.77 -24.77 36.41
N MET A 788 14.53 -24.94 35.94
CA MET A 788 14.14 -26.12 35.17
C MET A 788 14.75 -26.11 33.75
N GLU A 789 14.88 -24.96 33.08
CA GLU A 789 15.57 -24.89 31.78
C GLU A 789 17.05 -25.31 31.91
N ASN A 790 17.68 -25.08 33.06
CA ASN A 790 19.05 -25.53 33.33
C ASN A 790 19.12 -27.05 33.63
N VAL A 791 18.10 -27.64 34.24
CA VAL A 791 17.97 -29.11 34.39
C VAL A 791 17.73 -29.81 33.04
N LEU A 792 17.00 -29.18 32.11
CA LEU A 792 16.86 -29.69 30.75
C LEU A 792 18.20 -29.66 29.98
N LYS A 793 18.98 -28.57 30.13
CA LYS A 793 20.31 -28.43 29.52
C LYS A 793 21.31 -29.48 30.03
N SER A 794 21.23 -29.92 31.29
CA SER A 794 22.15 -30.95 31.82
C SER A 794 21.78 -32.39 31.45
N LYS A 795 20.49 -32.66 31.15
CA LYS A 795 19.99 -34.01 30.80
C LYS A 795 19.90 -34.30 29.30
N GLY A 796 19.85 -33.29 28.43
CA GLY A 796 19.74 -33.49 26.98
C GLY A 796 20.97 -34.15 26.33
N ILE A 797 20.77 -34.93 25.26
CA ILE A 797 21.85 -35.64 24.56
C ILE A 797 22.91 -34.71 23.95
N PHE A 798 22.57 -33.43 23.74
CA PHE A 798 23.46 -32.41 23.19
C PHE A 798 23.89 -31.35 24.22
N ARG A 799 23.87 -31.67 25.54
CA ARG A 799 24.21 -30.77 26.66
C ARG A 799 25.49 -29.93 26.53
N GLU A 800 26.52 -30.44 25.83
CA GLU A 800 27.82 -29.77 25.63
C GLU A 800 28.00 -29.23 24.19
N VAL A 801 26.98 -29.37 23.33
CA VAL A 801 27.04 -29.05 21.91
C VAL A 801 26.63 -27.59 21.70
N ARG A 802 27.60 -26.74 21.35
CA ARG A 802 27.37 -25.33 20.99
C ARG A 802 27.29 -25.22 19.47
N VAL A 803 26.12 -24.95 18.93
CA VAL A 803 25.79 -25.13 17.50
C VAL A 803 25.59 -23.81 16.76
N THR A 804 26.21 -23.71 15.59
CA THR A 804 25.88 -22.71 14.56
C THR A 804 25.21 -23.38 13.37
N LEU A 805 24.12 -22.79 12.86
CA LEU A 805 23.46 -23.24 11.63
C LEU A 805 24.05 -22.49 10.42
N ALA A 806 24.57 -23.22 9.45
CA ALA A 806 25.18 -22.67 8.24
C ALA A 806 24.20 -21.88 7.35
N HIS A 807 24.76 -20.97 6.54
CA HIS A 807 23.99 -20.09 5.64
C HIS A 807 23.35 -20.82 4.43
N ASP A 808 23.76 -22.06 4.13
CA ASP A 808 23.16 -22.88 3.06
C ASP A 808 21.79 -23.47 3.45
N ILE A 809 21.50 -23.56 4.75
CA ILE A 809 20.22 -24.06 5.27
C ILE A 809 19.09 -23.08 4.91
N LYS A 810 18.27 -23.48 3.92
CA LYS A 810 17.06 -22.76 3.48
C LYS A 810 16.18 -22.37 4.67
N LYS A 811 15.65 -21.14 4.67
CA LYS A 811 14.86 -20.55 5.78
C LYS A 811 13.77 -21.46 6.36
N ILE A 812 13.10 -22.24 5.50
CA ILE A 812 12.06 -23.23 5.89
C ILE A 812 12.63 -24.39 6.72
N LYS A 813 13.83 -24.90 6.40
CA LYS A 813 14.51 -25.92 7.21
C LYS A 813 15.08 -25.34 8.51
N ARG A 814 15.51 -24.07 8.49
CA ARG A 814 16.15 -23.40 9.64
C ARG A 814 15.22 -23.33 10.86
N GLU A 815 13.94 -22.97 10.70
CA GLU A 815 12.96 -23.00 11.81
C GLU A 815 12.79 -24.41 12.41
N ARG A 816 12.87 -25.47 11.59
CA ARG A 816 12.80 -26.87 12.06
C ARG A 816 14.06 -27.26 12.86
N PHE A 817 15.25 -26.97 12.34
CA PHE A 817 16.50 -27.35 13.02
C PHE A 817 16.71 -26.58 14.35
N TYR A 818 16.26 -25.32 14.46
CA TYR A 818 16.25 -24.60 15.75
C TYR A 818 15.42 -25.35 16.82
N ARG A 819 14.31 -25.99 16.44
CA ARG A 819 13.47 -26.78 17.35
C ARG A 819 14.15 -28.09 17.74
N GLU A 820 14.55 -28.89 16.75
CA GLU A 820 15.22 -30.18 16.97
C GLU A 820 16.45 -30.03 17.87
N LEU A 821 17.28 -28.99 17.65
CA LEU A 821 18.41 -28.68 18.51
C LEU A 821 18.02 -28.30 19.95
N LYS A 822 17.01 -27.44 20.14
CA LYS A 822 16.57 -27.04 21.49
C LYS A 822 15.93 -28.21 22.25
N THR A 823 15.17 -29.08 21.57
CA THR A 823 14.60 -30.31 22.16
C THR A 823 15.69 -31.25 22.68
N LEU A 824 16.81 -31.37 21.96
CA LEU A 824 17.93 -32.26 22.33
C LEU A 824 18.91 -31.63 23.34
N GLY A 825 18.68 -30.39 23.78
CA GLY A 825 19.51 -29.70 24.78
C GLY A 825 20.71 -28.93 24.24
N ALA A 826 20.82 -28.72 22.93
CA ALA A 826 21.95 -27.99 22.34
C ALA A 826 21.89 -26.47 22.61
N ILE A 827 23.05 -25.87 22.83
CA ILE A 827 23.19 -24.41 22.98
C ILE A 827 23.36 -23.79 21.59
N ILE A 828 22.31 -23.15 21.08
CA ILE A 828 22.31 -22.60 19.72
C ILE A 828 22.81 -21.15 19.75
N LEU A 829 23.86 -20.86 19.00
CA LEU A 829 24.56 -19.57 19.04
C LEU A 829 23.92 -18.52 18.13
N LYS A 830 24.03 -17.26 18.54
CA LYS A 830 23.74 -16.09 17.69
C LYS A 830 24.93 -15.80 16.78
N ASP A 831 24.71 -15.03 15.72
CA ASP A 831 25.77 -14.67 14.78
C ASP A 831 26.94 -13.89 15.45
N SER A 832 26.67 -13.18 16.55
CA SER A 832 27.66 -12.54 17.44
C SER A 832 28.59 -13.51 18.19
N ASP A 833 28.20 -14.78 18.33
CA ASP A 833 28.77 -15.72 19.29
C ASP A 833 29.37 -16.98 18.62
N ARG A 834 29.41 -17.01 17.28
CA ARG A 834 29.87 -18.15 16.48
C ARG A 834 31.31 -18.60 16.78
N TYR A 835 32.13 -17.69 17.30
CA TYR A 835 33.48 -17.99 17.79
C TYR A 835 33.50 -18.95 19.00
N LYS A 836 32.33 -19.31 19.56
CA LYS A 836 32.16 -20.31 20.61
C LYS A 836 31.70 -21.69 20.09
N SER A 837 31.43 -21.86 18.79
CA SER A 837 30.90 -23.10 18.22
C SER A 837 31.77 -24.31 18.51
N THR A 838 31.15 -25.42 18.93
CA THR A 838 31.77 -26.75 18.89
C THR A 838 31.32 -27.54 17.65
N HIS A 839 30.16 -27.22 17.08
CA HIS A 839 29.62 -27.87 15.88
C HIS A 839 28.99 -26.87 14.90
N VAL A 840 29.09 -27.15 13.60
CA VAL A 840 28.41 -26.42 12.52
C VAL A 840 27.58 -27.41 11.71
N ILE A 841 26.28 -27.15 11.55
CA ILE A 841 25.38 -27.99 10.75
C ILE A 841 25.16 -27.35 9.37
N HIS A 842 25.32 -28.16 8.32
CA HIS A 842 25.12 -27.82 6.91
C HIS A 842 23.96 -28.61 6.28
N ASP A 843 23.36 -28.11 5.20
CA ASP A 843 22.37 -28.86 4.42
C ASP A 843 23.02 -29.75 3.34
N ARG A 844 24.29 -29.48 3.00
CA ARG A 844 25.13 -30.22 2.04
C ARG A 844 26.08 -31.21 2.72
N LYS A 845 26.61 -32.16 1.94
CA LYS A 845 27.72 -33.05 2.33
C LYS A 845 29.11 -32.47 2.03
N GLU A 846 29.19 -31.45 1.18
CA GLU A 846 30.44 -30.82 0.73
C GLU A 846 30.30 -29.29 0.68
N ILE A 847 31.38 -28.56 0.99
CA ILE A 847 31.39 -27.08 0.99
C ILE A 847 32.46 -26.56 0.01
N PRO A 848 32.06 -25.88 -1.09
CA PRO A 848 33.01 -25.27 -2.02
C PRO A 848 33.85 -24.16 -1.37
N SER A 849 35.11 -24.03 -1.79
CA SER A 849 36.07 -23.06 -1.25
C SER A 849 35.58 -21.61 -1.26
N SER A 850 34.75 -21.24 -2.25
CA SER A 850 34.12 -19.92 -2.38
C SER A 850 33.13 -19.55 -1.25
N VAL A 851 32.70 -20.53 -0.46
CA VAL A 851 31.76 -20.38 0.66
C VAL A 851 32.49 -20.34 2.02
N LEU A 852 33.73 -20.84 2.11
CA LEU A 852 34.50 -20.93 3.36
C LEU A 852 34.77 -19.57 4.00
N LYS A 853 34.79 -18.49 3.22
CA LYS A 853 34.89 -17.10 3.72
C LYS A 853 33.76 -16.67 4.66
N TYR A 854 32.59 -17.34 4.63
CA TYR A 854 31.45 -17.03 5.50
C TYR A 854 31.48 -17.74 6.87
N PHE A 855 32.61 -18.38 7.20
CA PHE A 855 32.81 -19.14 8.44
C PHE A 855 34.13 -18.77 9.15
N GLN A 856 34.82 -17.70 8.74
CA GLN A 856 36.08 -17.21 9.37
C GLN A 856 35.90 -16.80 10.85
N ASP A 857 34.64 -16.59 11.25
CA ASP A 857 34.13 -16.32 12.59
C ASP A 857 33.93 -17.59 13.45
N VAL A 858 34.21 -18.79 12.91
CA VAL A 858 34.06 -20.09 13.57
C VAL A 858 35.44 -20.69 13.92
N PRO A 859 35.63 -21.32 15.10
CA PRO A 859 36.89 -21.97 15.44
C PRO A 859 37.23 -23.12 14.48
N LYS A 860 38.51 -23.23 14.06
CA LYS A 860 38.99 -24.38 13.27
C LYS A 860 38.80 -25.74 13.94
N SER A 861 38.60 -25.77 15.26
CA SER A 861 38.30 -26.97 16.05
C SER A 861 36.82 -27.39 16.03
N ALA A 862 35.92 -26.56 15.48
CA ALA A 862 34.50 -26.90 15.38
C ALA A 862 34.27 -28.04 14.38
N ARG A 863 33.33 -28.94 14.71
CA ARG A 863 32.99 -30.13 13.90
C ARG A 863 31.92 -29.78 12.87
N HIS A 864 32.27 -29.86 11.59
CA HIS A 864 31.34 -29.61 10.48
C HIS A 864 30.59 -30.91 10.12
N VAL A 865 29.26 -30.90 10.26
CA VAL A 865 28.38 -32.06 10.05
C VAL A 865 27.19 -31.72 9.16
N ASN A 866 26.68 -32.71 8.43
CA ASN A 866 25.52 -32.54 7.57
C ASN A 866 24.20 -32.77 8.34
N SER A 867 23.08 -32.28 7.79
CA SER A 867 21.78 -32.30 8.47
C SER A 867 21.15 -33.69 8.68
N LEU A 868 21.77 -34.80 8.27
CA LEU A 868 21.34 -36.15 8.67
C LEU A 868 21.74 -36.45 10.12
N TRP A 869 22.90 -35.97 10.58
CA TRP A 869 23.38 -36.18 11.96
C TRP A 869 22.36 -35.74 13.01
N LEU A 870 21.77 -34.56 12.82
CA LEU A 870 20.72 -34.02 13.68
C LEU A 870 19.45 -34.89 13.65
N LYS A 871 19.03 -35.34 12.46
CA LYS A 871 17.80 -36.14 12.29
C LYS A 871 17.93 -37.53 12.89
N GLU A 872 19.07 -38.19 12.69
CA GLU A 872 19.30 -39.55 13.18
C GLU A 872 19.60 -39.56 14.69
N SER A 873 20.24 -38.52 15.22
CA SER A 873 20.37 -38.34 16.67
C SER A 873 19.02 -38.03 17.33
N ALA A 874 18.14 -37.27 16.66
CA ALA A 874 16.77 -37.04 17.12
C ALA A 874 15.92 -38.32 17.04
N ALA A 875 16.08 -39.12 15.98
CA ALA A 875 15.26 -40.31 15.73
C ALA A 875 15.59 -41.47 16.67
N SER A 876 16.84 -41.61 17.12
CA SER A 876 17.22 -42.66 18.09
C SER A 876 17.35 -42.18 19.54
N SER A 877 17.13 -40.89 19.82
CA SER A 877 17.39 -40.28 21.13
C SER A 877 18.83 -40.49 21.66
N GLU A 878 19.83 -40.53 20.78
CA GLU A 878 21.25 -40.71 21.13
C GLU A 878 22.14 -39.82 20.25
N MET A 879 23.27 -39.33 20.78
CA MET A 879 24.22 -38.56 19.97
C MET A 879 25.00 -39.49 19.01
N LYS A 880 24.67 -39.46 17.71
CA LYS A 880 25.34 -40.34 16.72
C LYS A 880 26.80 -39.96 16.50
N SER A 881 27.62 -40.98 16.18
CA SER A 881 29.04 -40.80 15.86
C SER A 881 29.22 -39.86 14.67
N ILE A 882 30.08 -38.86 14.82
CA ILE A 882 30.19 -37.73 13.90
C ILE A 882 30.88 -38.10 12.58
N CYS A 883 31.75 -39.11 12.56
CA CYS A 883 32.54 -39.48 11.39
C CYS A 883 31.66 -39.83 10.16
N SER A 884 30.54 -40.54 10.38
CA SER A 884 29.60 -40.93 9.31
C SER A 884 28.80 -39.77 8.70
N TYR A 885 28.88 -38.58 9.30
CA TYR A 885 28.13 -37.38 8.88
C TYR A 885 29.00 -36.14 8.72
N ALA A 886 30.33 -36.30 8.77
CA ALA A 886 31.29 -35.26 8.48
C ALA A 886 31.02 -34.63 7.10
N VAL A 887 31.38 -33.36 6.97
CA VAL A 887 31.22 -32.58 5.74
C VAL A 887 32.59 -32.35 5.12
N THR A 888 32.75 -32.73 3.86
CA THR A 888 34.00 -32.52 3.12
C THR A 888 34.22 -31.02 2.92
N LEU A 889 35.35 -30.52 3.39
CA LEU A 889 35.80 -29.14 3.19
C LEU A 889 37.03 -29.16 2.26
N ALA A 890 37.36 -28.01 1.67
CA ALA A 890 38.67 -27.86 1.05
C ALA A 890 39.78 -27.99 2.11
N ALA A 891 40.97 -28.40 1.67
CA ALA A 891 42.14 -28.55 2.53
C ALA A 891 42.43 -27.28 3.35
N ASP A 892 43.14 -27.45 4.46
CA ASP A 892 43.59 -26.41 5.40
C ASP A 892 42.49 -25.65 6.16
N TYR A 893 41.21 -25.98 5.97
CA TYR A 893 40.12 -25.28 6.65
C TYR A 893 39.97 -25.64 8.15
N CYS A 894 39.75 -26.91 8.50
CA CYS A 894 39.51 -27.36 9.87
C CYS A 894 40.70 -28.15 10.46
N ASN A 895 40.81 -28.14 11.80
CA ASN A 895 41.79 -28.92 12.58
C ASN A 895 41.13 -30.11 13.29
N CYS A 896 39.90 -30.50 12.92
CA CYS A 896 39.18 -31.64 13.50
C CYS A 896 39.01 -32.78 12.47
N THR A 897 38.31 -33.85 12.87
CA THR A 897 38.00 -35.01 12.02
C THR A 897 36.98 -34.72 10.91
N CYS A 898 36.93 -33.49 10.36
CA CYS A 898 36.18 -33.20 9.13
C CYS A 898 36.91 -33.77 7.90
N ASN A 899 38.24 -33.87 7.97
CA ASN A 899 39.09 -34.45 6.91
C ASN A 899 39.17 -35.98 7.03
N CYS A 900 38.06 -36.68 6.80
CA CYS A 900 38.10 -38.11 6.47
C CYS A 900 38.50 -38.27 4.99
N THR A 901 39.79 -38.39 4.73
CA THR A 901 40.33 -38.63 3.37
C THR A 901 39.88 -39.99 2.85
N VAL A 902 38.91 -40.02 1.94
CA VAL A 902 38.66 -41.18 1.08
C VAL A 902 39.39 -40.93 -0.24
N ASN A 903 40.63 -41.43 -0.30
CA ASN A 903 41.44 -41.41 -1.50
C ASN A 903 42.18 -42.76 -1.61
N HIS A 904 41.47 -43.79 -2.08
CA HIS A 904 42.04 -45.09 -2.44
C HIS A 904 41.14 -45.80 -3.44
N GLN A 905 41.68 -45.95 -4.67
CA GLN A 905 41.18 -46.75 -5.81
C GLN A 905 39.78 -46.40 -6.34
#